data_AF-A0A3D5JDB8-F1
#
_entry.id   AF-A0A3D5JDB8-F1
#
_cell.length_a   1.000
_cell.length_b   1.000
_cell.length_c   1.000
_cell.angle_alpha   90.00
_cell.angle_beta   90.00
_cell.angle_gamma   90.00
#
_symmetry.space_group_name_H-M   'P 1'
#
loop_
_entity.id
_entity.type
_entity.pdbx_description
1 polymer ?
#
loop_
_entity_poly.entity_id
_entity_poly.type
_entity_poly.pdbx_seq_one_letter_code
_entity_poly.pdbx_strand_id
1 'polypeptide(L)'
;CPEWSWYSHDARGDAVIPPHDQAVSMVIDQGFETMEGASGDDWISVAQSMRAYLRFSMLGGVVAKQIRNLGFKAKAHTVLDGDVLQPPLLLLSGLGEVSRIGEVILHPYLGPRLKSGVVTTTMPLAHDRPIDFGLQNFCENCQKCARECPSGAITAGPKRMFNGYETWKSDSQKCTTYRITTKGGAMCGRCMKTCPWNLEGLFAEAPFRWAASNMPQAAKLLAGLDDMAGRGGLNDVKKWWWDIELAEDGAYRPASHPVNRRGLSRDLKLRHEDQTMAVYPAPLAPHPFPYPFPMDREAGIKAFEALLSAGEYRRRVAAGETTHLHRYVNADVPADESPVIQAVVSKVEHLSDKIAKYEFSTLDGSPLPVWTAGAHIDVLVAPGLMRQYSMSGDPADRSRYQVAVLREDDGRGGSLLMHRIFAEGRRVFISRPINHFELRATPGRSFLMGGGIGITPMVAFAHTLHRESRDFAFHYSVSRSDDLAFTNDIKGFGWGDQANLHVSSEGGRADLATIFAGSGSDDHVYVCGPDAYMDAVMAAAAAAGIPDDHLHREYFSVPEQPDYENFAFELLLAKSGKRISVSEEETASDALIANGYSVDVKCSDGLCGVCQCGVLSGEIEHRDFVLSAAQRESQIILCQSRAATKDGVIELDL
;
A
#
# COMPACT_ATOMS: atom_id res chain seq x y z
N CYS A 1 3.31 26.11 -17.03
CA CYS A 1 3.11 25.07 -16.02
C CYS A 1 2.57 25.74 -14.77
N PRO A 2 1.24 25.78 -14.59
CA PRO A 2 0.64 26.39 -13.41
C PRO A 2 1.04 25.65 -12.11
N GLU A 3 1.12 26.36 -10.99
CA GLU A 3 1.51 25.77 -9.69
C GLU A 3 0.58 24.61 -9.26
N TRP A 4 -0.73 24.74 -9.48
CA TRP A 4 -1.72 23.71 -9.13
C TRP A 4 -1.62 22.43 -9.97
N SER A 5 -0.79 22.41 -11.02
CA SER A 5 -0.50 21.19 -11.78
C SER A 5 0.62 20.34 -11.17
N TRP A 6 1.31 20.83 -10.15
CA TRP A 6 2.31 20.06 -9.40
C TRP A 6 1.63 19.27 -8.29
N TYR A 7 2.16 18.09 -7.96
CA TYR A 7 1.78 17.39 -6.73
C TYR A 7 2.14 18.26 -5.52
N SER A 8 1.40 18.10 -4.42
CA SER A 8 1.67 18.89 -3.20
C SER A 8 2.95 18.44 -2.49
N HIS A 9 3.23 17.14 -2.49
CA HIS A 9 4.38 16.54 -1.82
C HIS A 9 5.04 15.47 -2.71
N ASP A 10 6.33 15.23 -2.49
CA ASP A 10 7.08 14.17 -3.17
C ASP A 10 7.00 12.84 -2.42
N ALA A 11 7.67 11.80 -2.93
CA ALA A 11 7.69 10.48 -2.32
C ALA A 11 8.38 10.42 -0.93
N ARG A 12 9.05 11.50 -0.51
CA ARG A 12 9.64 11.67 0.82
C ARG A 12 8.69 12.42 1.77
N GLY A 13 7.51 12.81 1.30
CA GLY A 13 6.59 13.67 2.02
C GLY A 13 7.08 15.11 2.15
N ASP A 14 8.12 15.51 1.40
CA ASP A 14 8.59 16.90 1.36
C ASP A 14 7.65 17.71 0.44
N ALA A 15 7.27 18.92 0.84
CA ALA A 15 6.45 19.80 0.02
C ALA A 15 7.17 20.14 -1.31
N VAL A 16 6.44 20.01 -2.42
CA VAL A 16 6.97 20.32 -3.75
C VAL A 16 6.88 21.82 -3.99
N ILE A 17 8.02 22.46 -4.20
CA ILE A 17 8.10 23.84 -4.66
C ILE A 17 8.33 23.80 -6.17
N PRO A 18 7.37 24.24 -7.01
CA PRO A 18 7.48 24.21 -8.47
C PRO A 18 8.80 24.82 -8.98
N PRO A 19 9.74 24.01 -9.50
CA PRO A 19 11.03 24.50 -9.97
C PRO A 19 10.98 25.14 -11.36
N HIS A 20 9.88 24.92 -12.09
CA HIS A 20 9.71 25.28 -13.50
C HIS A 20 8.31 25.89 -13.74
N ASP A 21 8.23 26.84 -14.64
CA ASP A 21 7.02 27.59 -14.99
C ASP A 21 6.51 27.28 -16.41
N GLN A 22 7.23 26.47 -17.19
CA GLN A 22 6.86 26.06 -18.55
C GLN A 22 6.69 24.54 -18.65
N ALA A 23 5.85 24.08 -19.58
CA ALA A 23 5.59 22.65 -19.81
C ALA A 23 5.44 22.35 -21.30
N VAL A 24 6.11 21.30 -21.77
CA VAL A 24 5.97 20.71 -23.10
C VAL A 24 5.27 19.37 -22.94
N SER A 25 4.00 19.33 -23.36
CA SER A 25 3.17 18.13 -23.30
C SER A 25 3.31 17.31 -24.58
N MET A 26 3.42 16.00 -24.45
CA MET A 26 3.50 15.06 -25.57
C MET A 26 2.53 13.90 -25.37
N VAL A 27 2.00 13.38 -26.48
CA VAL A 27 1.16 12.18 -26.51
C VAL A 27 1.78 11.11 -27.40
N ILE A 28 1.72 9.87 -26.95
CA ILE A 28 2.22 8.69 -27.67
C ILE A 28 1.05 7.73 -27.90
N ASP A 29 0.83 7.33 -29.15
CA ASP A 29 -0.19 6.35 -29.52
C ASP A 29 0.14 4.95 -28.94
N GLN A 30 -0.84 4.33 -28.29
CA GLN A 30 -0.75 2.96 -27.77
C GLN A 30 -0.86 1.87 -28.86
N GLY A 31 -1.24 2.24 -30.08
CA GLY A 31 -1.33 1.37 -31.26
C GLY A 31 -2.74 0.85 -31.48
N PHE A 32 -3.36 1.21 -32.61
CA PHE A 32 -4.74 0.85 -32.95
C PHE A 32 -4.89 -0.64 -33.19
N GLU A 33 -4.03 -1.22 -34.03
CA GLU A 33 -4.18 -2.57 -34.55
C GLU A 33 -4.03 -3.63 -33.45
N THR A 34 -3.06 -3.45 -32.54
CA THR A 34 -2.96 -4.31 -31.35
C THR A 34 -4.20 -4.19 -30.47
N MET A 35 -4.74 -2.97 -30.30
CA MET A 35 -5.95 -2.75 -29.51
C MET A 35 -7.19 -3.38 -30.14
N GLU A 36 -7.26 -3.45 -31.48
CA GLU A 36 -8.33 -4.15 -32.21
C GLU A 36 -8.35 -5.65 -31.92
N GLY A 37 -7.19 -6.28 -31.83
CA GLY A 37 -7.09 -7.71 -31.45
C GLY A 37 -7.39 -7.99 -29.98
N ALA A 38 -7.24 -6.98 -29.12
CA ALA A 38 -7.27 -7.16 -27.68
C ALA A 38 -8.69 -7.09 -27.11
N SER A 39 -8.93 -7.70 -25.96
CA SER A 39 -10.12 -7.45 -25.12
C SER A 39 -10.07 -6.07 -24.45
N GLY A 40 -8.86 -5.50 -24.33
CA GLY A 40 -8.54 -4.29 -23.59
C GLY A 40 -8.07 -4.56 -22.17
N ASP A 41 -8.27 -5.77 -21.65
CA ASP A 41 -7.95 -6.24 -20.30
C ASP A 41 -7.38 -7.68 -20.31
N ASP A 42 -6.80 -8.07 -21.44
CA ASP A 42 -6.07 -9.33 -21.60
C ASP A 42 -4.56 -9.12 -21.38
N TRP A 43 -3.75 -10.12 -21.75
CA TRP A 43 -2.31 -10.15 -21.50
C TRP A 43 -1.49 -9.06 -22.23
N ILE A 44 -2.03 -8.41 -23.27
CA ILE A 44 -1.27 -7.36 -23.99
C ILE A 44 -1.52 -5.95 -23.44
N SER A 45 -2.56 -5.75 -22.62
CA SER A 45 -3.01 -4.42 -22.19
C SER A 45 -1.92 -3.61 -21.48
N VAL A 46 -1.22 -4.22 -20.52
CA VAL A 46 -0.07 -3.59 -19.85
C VAL A 46 1.07 -3.28 -20.83
N ALA A 47 1.34 -4.16 -21.80
CA ALA A 47 2.43 -3.96 -22.75
C ALA A 47 2.17 -2.79 -23.70
N GLN A 48 0.91 -2.57 -24.11
CA GLN A 48 0.53 -1.36 -24.87
C GLN A 48 0.81 -0.08 -24.08
N SER A 49 0.45 -0.08 -22.79
CA SER A 49 0.75 1.04 -21.89
C SER A 49 2.26 1.26 -21.74
N MET A 50 3.01 0.21 -21.43
CA MET A 50 4.44 0.29 -21.14
C MET A 50 5.26 0.65 -22.38
N ARG A 51 4.88 0.17 -23.58
CA ARG A 51 5.50 0.59 -24.84
C ARG A 51 5.40 2.11 -25.04
N ALA A 52 4.22 2.67 -24.81
CA ALA A 52 4.00 4.10 -24.97
C ALA A 52 4.73 4.93 -23.90
N TYR A 53 4.72 4.46 -22.64
CA TYR A 53 5.49 5.08 -21.56
C TYR A 53 7.00 5.05 -21.82
N LEU A 54 7.55 3.90 -22.20
CA LEU A 54 8.97 3.75 -22.54
C LEU A 54 9.37 4.71 -23.67
N ARG A 55 8.54 4.80 -24.72
CA ARG A 55 8.79 5.71 -25.84
C ARG A 55 8.82 7.17 -25.40
N PHE A 56 7.89 7.57 -24.54
CA PHE A 56 7.94 8.91 -23.96
C PHE A 56 9.19 9.09 -23.10
N SER A 57 9.55 8.15 -22.21
CA SER A 57 10.73 8.29 -21.35
C SER A 57 12.01 8.53 -22.15
N MET A 58 12.17 7.83 -23.29
CA MET A 58 13.28 8.08 -24.22
C MET A 58 13.22 9.48 -24.84
N LEU A 59 12.06 9.85 -25.40
CA LEU A 59 11.87 11.13 -26.09
C LEU A 59 12.00 12.32 -25.13
N GLY A 60 11.25 12.31 -24.04
CA GLY A 60 11.24 13.32 -23.00
C GLY A 60 12.61 13.49 -22.35
N GLY A 61 13.35 12.40 -22.13
CA GLY A 61 14.73 12.45 -21.64
C GLY A 61 15.66 13.20 -22.60
N VAL A 62 15.58 12.92 -23.90
CA VAL A 62 16.36 13.62 -24.94
C VAL A 62 15.97 15.10 -25.02
N VAL A 63 14.67 15.41 -25.05
CA VAL A 63 14.17 16.79 -25.10
C VAL A 63 14.62 17.58 -23.87
N ALA A 64 14.43 17.04 -22.67
CA ALA A 64 14.86 17.69 -21.43
C ALA A 64 16.38 17.91 -21.40
N LYS A 65 17.17 16.92 -21.84
CA LYS A 65 18.62 17.06 -21.95
C LYS A 65 19.00 18.17 -22.93
N GLN A 66 18.34 18.24 -24.09
CA GLN A 66 18.63 19.26 -25.08
C GLN A 66 18.30 20.67 -24.58
N ILE A 67 17.19 20.84 -23.87
CA ILE A 67 16.84 22.12 -23.24
C ILE A 67 17.89 22.52 -22.19
N ARG A 68 18.41 21.56 -21.40
CA ARG A 68 19.54 21.80 -20.48
C ARG A 68 20.82 22.19 -21.20
N ASN A 69 21.12 21.59 -22.36
CA ASN A 69 22.27 21.97 -23.18
C ASN A 69 22.16 23.42 -23.70
N LEU A 70 20.94 23.94 -23.84
CA LEU A 70 20.68 25.34 -24.22
C LEU A 70 20.73 26.31 -23.02
N GLY A 71 21.05 25.83 -21.81
CA GLY A 71 21.21 26.66 -20.62
C GLY A 71 19.96 26.81 -19.75
N PHE A 72 18.88 26.09 -20.03
CA PHE A 72 17.64 26.16 -19.27
C PHE A 72 17.41 24.92 -18.40
N LYS A 73 16.90 25.08 -17.18
CA LYS A 73 16.52 23.94 -16.34
C LYS A 73 15.37 23.17 -17.01
N ALA A 74 15.42 21.83 -16.98
CA ALA A 74 14.33 21.00 -17.50
C ALA A 74 14.31 19.60 -16.86
N LYS A 75 13.11 19.06 -16.61
CA LYS A 75 12.86 17.68 -16.11
C LYS A 75 11.80 17.01 -16.98
N ALA A 76 12.03 15.74 -17.32
CA ALA A 76 11.01 14.90 -17.92
C ALA A 76 10.22 14.19 -16.82
N HIS A 77 8.90 14.23 -16.90
CA HIS A 77 7.98 13.59 -15.97
C HIS A 77 7.37 12.34 -16.62
N THR A 78 7.88 11.19 -16.22
CA THR A 78 7.55 9.87 -16.75
C THR A 78 6.53 9.16 -15.84
N VAL A 79 6.13 7.93 -16.20
CA VAL A 79 5.28 7.10 -15.35
C VAL A 79 5.98 6.64 -14.06
N LEU A 80 7.31 6.62 -14.03
CA LEU A 80 8.11 6.15 -12.89
C LEU A 80 8.62 7.29 -12.01
N ASP A 81 8.77 8.49 -12.57
CA ASP A 81 9.28 9.68 -11.87
C ASP A 81 8.63 10.92 -12.50
N GLY A 82 7.74 11.57 -11.75
CA GLY A 82 7.00 12.73 -12.20
C GLY A 82 6.39 13.50 -11.02
N ASP A 83 6.44 14.83 -11.09
CA ASP A 83 6.01 15.73 -10.01
C ASP A 83 4.79 16.57 -10.44
N VAL A 84 4.24 16.30 -11.64
CA VAL A 84 3.14 17.04 -12.23
C VAL A 84 2.01 16.13 -12.67
N LEU A 85 0.78 16.62 -12.48
CA LEU A 85 -0.45 16.07 -13.04
C LEU A 85 -0.48 16.38 -14.55
N GLN A 86 -0.43 15.32 -15.35
CA GLN A 86 -0.40 15.47 -16.81
C GLN A 86 -1.74 15.83 -17.45
N PRO A 87 -2.92 15.32 -17.02
CA PRO A 87 -4.20 15.65 -17.64
C PRO A 87 -4.48 17.15 -17.81
N PRO A 88 -4.32 18.01 -16.78
CA PRO A 88 -4.54 19.43 -16.98
C PRO A 88 -3.55 20.08 -17.95
N LEU A 89 -2.31 19.59 -18.01
CA LEU A 89 -1.30 20.11 -18.93
C LEU A 89 -1.60 19.73 -20.39
N LEU A 90 -2.26 18.60 -20.64
CA LEU A 90 -2.77 18.25 -21.97
C LEU A 90 -3.94 19.15 -22.40
N LEU A 91 -4.85 19.45 -21.46
CA LEU A 91 -5.98 20.34 -21.71
C LEU A 91 -5.50 21.75 -22.05
N LEU A 92 -4.58 22.30 -21.25
CA LEU A 92 -4.03 23.64 -21.45
C LEU A 92 -3.22 23.75 -22.75
N SER A 93 -2.51 22.68 -23.14
CA SER A 93 -1.74 22.66 -24.38
C SER A 93 -2.55 22.28 -25.63
N GLY A 94 -3.89 22.21 -25.53
CA GLY A 94 -4.74 21.94 -26.69
C GLY A 94 -4.62 20.53 -27.27
N LEU A 95 -4.19 19.55 -26.47
CA LEU A 95 -4.02 18.15 -26.92
C LEU A 95 -5.28 17.28 -26.71
N GLY A 96 -6.38 17.87 -26.29
CA GLY A 96 -7.65 17.18 -26.17
C GLY A 96 -8.61 17.86 -25.21
N GLU A 97 -9.73 17.19 -24.99
CA GLU A 97 -10.80 17.63 -24.09
C GLU A 97 -11.07 16.59 -22.99
N VAL A 98 -11.68 17.03 -21.88
CA VAL A 98 -12.17 16.14 -20.82
C VAL A 98 -13.24 15.21 -21.39
N SER A 99 -13.10 13.91 -21.13
CA SER A 99 -14.00 12.87 -21.66
C SER A 99 -14.78 12.16 -20.55
N ARG A 100 -15.85 11.44 -20.93
CA ARG A 100 -16.63 10.60 -19.98
C ARG A 100 -15.79 9.55 -19.26
N ILE A 101 -14.68 9.10 -19.86
CA ILE A 101 -13.77 8.12 -19.23
C ILE A 101 -13.25 8.66 -17.88
N GLY A 102 -13.20 9.99 -17.72
CA GLY A 102 -12.82 10.67 -16.49
C GLY A 102 -11.39 11.17 -16.55
N GLU A 103 -10.45 10.37 -16.05
CA GLU A 103 -9.02 10.73 -15.96
C GLU A 103 -8.27 10.67 -17.30
N VAL A 104 -8.97 10.62 -18.43
CA VAL A 104 -8.40 10.53 -19.77
C VAL A 104 -8.84 11.74 -20.60
N ILE A 105 -7.86 12.55 -20.99
CA ILE A 105 -8.03 13.60 -21.99
C ILE A 105 -8.06 12.94 -23.37
N LEU A 106 -9.10 13.22 -24.14
CA LEU A 106 -9.34 12.57 -25.43
C LEU A 106 -8.87 13.49 -26.55
N HIS A 107 -7.99 12.97 -27.40
CA HIS A 107 -7.42 13.70 -28.54
C HIS A 107 -8.32 13.56 -29.78
N PRO A 108 -8.55 14.61 -30.59
CA PRO A 108 -9.50 14.59 -31.71
C PRO A 108 -9.18 13.55 -32.80
N TYR A 109 -7.91 13.14 -32.93
CA TYR A 109 -7.49 12.18 -33.96
C TYR A 109 -7.24 10.77 -33.43
N LEU A 110 -6.68 10.65 -32.23
CA LEU A 110 -6.30 9.36 -31.61
C LEU A 110 -7.41 8.82 -30.70
N GLY A 111 -8.42 9.64 -30.42
CA GLY A 111 -9.36 9.40 -29.35
C GLY A 111 -8.61 9.27 -28.02
N PRO A 112 -9.03 8.35 -27.15
CA PRO A 112 -8.39 8.11 -25.86
C PRO A 112 -7.15 7.18 -25.96
N ARG A 113 -6.72 6.74 -27.15
CA ARG A 113 -5.68 5.73 -27.38
C ARG A 113 -4.24 6.25 -27.18
N LEU A 114 -4.00 6.96 -26.08
CA LEU A 114 -2.74 7.65 -25.86
C LEU A 114 -2.17 7.40 -24.46
N LYS A 115 -0.86 7.57 -24.33
CA LYS A 115 -0.21 7.91 -23.06
C LYS A 115 0.41 9.28 -23.20
N SER A 116 0.38 10.07 -22.15
CA SER A 116 1.03 11.36 -22.12
C SER A 116 2.38 11.29 -21.42
N GLY A 117 3.17 12.33 -21.66
CA GLY A 117 4.28 12.69 -20.81
C GLY A 117 4.62 14.17 -20.98
N VAL A 118 5.29 14.73 -19.98
CA VAL A 118 5.53 16.17 -19.90
C VAL A 118 7.01 16.44 -19.64
N VAL A 119 7.57 17.46 -20.31
CA VAL A 119 8.85 18.05 -19.92
C VAL A 119 8.59 19.44 -19.37
N THR A 120 8.88 19.68 -18.09
CA THR A 120 8.83 21.03 -17.52
C THR A 120 10.16 21.74 -17.68
N THR A 121 10.15 23.07 -17.81
CA THR A 121 11.36 23.86 -18.03
C THR A 121 11.23 25.33 -17.60
N THR A 122 12.36 26.03 -17.52
CA THR A 122 12.48 27.50 -17.43
C THR A 122 12.68 28.17 -18.80
N MET A 123 12.81 27.39 -19.88
CA MET A 123 12.99 27.93 -21.24
C MET A 123 11.72 28.68 -21.67
N PRO A 124 11.81 29.98 -22.04
CA PRO A 124 10.65 30.73 -22.50
C PRO A 124 10.04 30.09 -23.76
N LEU A 125 8.73 29.87 -23.74
CA LEU A 125 7.98 29.22 -24.82
C LEU A 125 6.71 30.01 -25.13
N ALA A 126 6.29 29.99 -26.38
CA ALA A 126 4.92 30.35 -26.74
C ALA A 126 3.97 29.22 -26.33
N HIS A 127 2.80 29.57 -25.81
CA HIS A 127 1.80 28.59 -25.37
C HIS A 127 0.76 28.33 -26.44
N ASP A 128 0.44 27.05 -26.64
CA ASP A 128 -0.77 26.62 -27.30
C ASP A 128 -2.02 27.03 -26.50
N ARG A 129 -3.20 26.81 -27.08
CA ARG A 129 -4.50 27.12 -26.44
C ARG A 129 -5.35 25.86 -26.32
N PRO A 130 -6.22 25.77 -25.29
CA PRO A 130 -7.25 24.74 -25.23
C PRO A 130 -8.07 24.70 -26.52
N ILE A 131 -8.52 23.50 -26.88
CA ILE A 131 -9.34 23.25 -28.07
C ILE A 131 -10.78 22.91 -27.68
N ASP A 132 -11.70 23.15 -28.61
CA ASP A 132 -13.08 22.67 -28.58
C ASP A 132 -13.37 22.01 -29.93
N PHE A 133 -13.58 20.71 -29.91
CA PHE A 133 -13.97 19.90 -31.06
C PHE A 133 -15.33 19.22 -30.82
N GLY A 134 -16.16 19.79 -29.94
CA GLY A 134 -17.52 19.30 -29.67
C GLY A 134 -17.58 18.06 -28.78
N LEU A 135 -16.47 17.67 -28.12
CA LEU A 135 -16.43 16.43 -27.34
C LEU A 135 -17.39 16.46 -26.16
N GLN A 136 -17.54 17.61 -25.48
CA GLN A 136 -18.40 17.71 -24.30
C GLN A 136 -19.82 17.20 -24.60
N ASN A 137 -20.45 17.72 -25.65
CA ASN A 137 -21.80 17.32 -26.02
C ASN A 137 -21.84 15.89 -26.60
N PHE A 138 -20.78 15.44 -27.29
CA PHE A 138 -20.70 14.04 -27.71
C PHE A 138 -20.68 13.08 -26.50
N CYS A 139 -19.84 13.34 -25.50
CA CYS A 139 -19.72 12.52 -24.30
C CYS A 139 -20.96 12.62 -23.40
N GLU A 140 -21.65 13.76 -23.33
CA GLU A 140 -22.94 13.89 -22.63
C GLU A 140 -23.97 12.89 -23.14
N ASN A 141 -23.96 12.59 -24.44
CA ASN A 141 -24.93 11.74 -25.12
C ASN A 141 -24.44 10.31 -25.41
N CYS A 142 -23.15 10.02 -25.23
CA CYS A 142 -22.56 8.69 -25.45
C CYS A 142 -22.15 8.04 -24.13
N GLN A 143 -22.57 6.79 -23.90
CA GLN A 143 -22.27 6.02 -22.68
C GLN A 143 -21.45 4.74 -22.95
N LYS A 144 -20.89 4.57 -24.16
CA LYS A 144 -20.23 3.31 -24.56
C LYS A 144 -19.07 2.92 -23.64
N CYS A 145 -18.20 3.85 -23.27
CA CYS A 145 -17.11 3.55 -22.33
C CYS A 145 -17.61 3.15 -20.93
N ALA A 146 -18.72 3.72 -20.46
CA ALA A 146 -19.35 3.36 -19.19
C ALA A 146 -19.96 1.96 -19.23
N ARG A 147 -20.70 1.66 -20.31
CA ARG A 147 -21.30 0.34 -20.57
C ARG A 147 -20.27 -0.78 -20.66
N GLU A 148 -19.13 -0.51 -21.30
CA GLU A 148 -18.11 -1.53 -21.56
C GLU A 148 -17.07 -1.66 -20.45
N CYS A 149 -17.16 -0.88 -19.36
CA CYS A 149 -16.23 -0.91 -18.26
C CYS A 149 -16.42 -2.17 -17.40
N PRO A 150 -15.45 -3.10 -17.32
CA PRO A 150 -15.63 -4.37 -16.60
C PRO A 150 -15.90 -4.21 -15.11
N SER A 151 -15.34 -3.16 -14.49
CA SER A 151 -15.53 -2.86 -13.07
C SER A 151 -16.66 -1.87 -12.78
N GLY A 152 -17.34 -1.36 -13.81
CA GLY A 152 -18.38 -0.34 -13.63
C GLY A 152 -17.85 0.97 -13.03
N ALA A 153 -16.57 1.29 -13.25
CA ALA A 153 -15.89 2.45 -12.66
C ALA A 153 -16.17 3.79 -13.38
N ILE A 154 -16.79 3.76 -14.56
CA ILE A 154 -17.05 4.97 -15.34
C ILE A 154 -18.52 5.37 -15.17
N THR A 155 -18.76 6.64 -14.83
CA THR A 155 -20.11 7.15 -14.61
C THR A 155 -20.89 7.32 -15.92
N ALA A 156 -22.15 6.87 -15.93
CA ALA A 156 -23.13 7.14 -16.97
C ALA A 156 -23.86 8.49 -16.76
N GLY A 157 -23.65 9.13 -15.60
CA GLY A 157 -24.30 10.37 -15.20
C GLY A 157 -23.72 11.64 -15.83
N PRO A 158 -24.16 12.83 -15.39
CA PRO A 158 -23.67 14.12 -15.87
C PRO A 158 -22.28 14.45 -15.29
N LYS A 159 -21.64 15.49 -15.84
CA LYS A 159 -20.45 16.08 -15.23
C LYS A 159 -20.78 16.70 -13.87
N ARG A 160 -19.80 16.66 -12.99
CA ARG A 160 -19.85 17.27 -11.65
C ARG A 160 -18.54 17.98 -11.35
N MET A 161 -18.55 18.84 -10.35
CA MET A 161 -17.35 19.50 -9.85
C MET A 161 -16.57 18.58 -8.93
N PHE A 162 -15.27 18.43 -9.17
CA PHE A 162 -14.34 17.67 -8.34
C PHE A 162 -13.07 18.51 -8.17
N ASN A 163 -12.66 18.79 -6.93
CA ASN A 163 -11.45 19.57 -6.61
C ASN A 163 -11.34 20.89 -7.40
N GLY A 164 -12.47 21.57 -7.61
CA GLY A 164 -12.53 22.87 -8.29
C GLY A 164 -12.61 22.82 -9.82
N TYR A 165 -12.63 21.64 -10.45
CA TYR A 165 -12.80 21.51 -11.89
C TYR A 165 -13.98 20.60 -12.28
N GLU A 166 -14.54 20.80 -13.47
CA GLU A 166 -15.67 20.03 -13.98
C GLU A 166 -15.19 18.76 -14.69
N THR A 167 -15.74 17.59 -14.34
CA THR A 167 -15.38 16.31 -14.97
C THR A 167 -16.45 15.22 -14.81
N TRP A 168 -16.36 14.16 -15.61
CA TRP A 168 -17.00 12.87 -15.32
C TRP A 168 -16.08 12.04 -14.42
N LYS A 169 -16.11 12.30 -13.11
CA LYS A 169 -15.20 11.61 -12.20
C LYS A 169 -15.51 10.10 -12.15
N SER A 170 -14.52 9.29 -12.49
CA SER A 170 -14.58 7.83 -12.37
C SER A 170 -14.32 7.36 -10.94
N ASP A 171 -14.84 6.19 -10.57
CA ASP A 171 -14.49 5.49 -9.34
C ASP A 171 -13.08 4.90 -9.47
N SER A 172 -12.09 5.65 -8.99
CA SER A 172 -10.67 5.28 -9.07
C SER A 172 -10.37 4.03 -8.25
N GLN A 173 -11.13 3.73 -7.19
CA GLN A 173 -10.94 2.53 -6.39
C GLN A 173 -11.29 1.30 -7.22
N LYS A 174 -12.51 1.24 -7.79
CA LYS A 174 -12.94 0.12 -8.65
C LYS A 174 -12.02 -0.07 -9.86
N CYS A 175 -11.61 1.01 -10.51
CA CYS A 175 -10.70 0.95 -11.65
C CYS A 175 -9.34 0.38 -11.25
N THR A 176 -8.76 0.88 -10.15
CA THR A 176 -7.44 0.46 -9.67
C THR A 176 -7.46 -0.99 -9.22
N THR A 177 -8.42 -1.38 -8.38
CA THR A 177 -8.58 -2.77 -7.92
C THR A 177 -8.66 -3.70 -9.12
N TYR A 178 -9.55 -3.45 -10.08
CA TYR A 178 -9.69 -4.31 -11.26
C TYR A 178 -8.40 -4.41 -12.08
N ARG A 179 -7.71 -3.29 -12.30
CA ARG A 179 -6.46 -3.26 -13.06
C ARG A 179 -5.34 -4.05 -12.39
N ILE A 180 -5.28 -4.03 -11.07
CA ILE A 180 -4.22 -4.71 -10.32
C ILE A 180 -4.53 -6.20 -10.13
N THR A 181 -5.80 -6.57 -9.94
CA THR A 181 -6.18 -7.91 -9.49
C THR A 181 -6.84 -8.80 -10.55
N THR A 182 -7.08 -8.29 -11.76
CA THR A 182 -7.64 -9.11 -12.85
C THR A 182 -6.73 -10.30 -13.16
N LYS A 183 -7.26 -11.51 -13.02
CA LYS A 183 -6.51 -12.76 -13.24
C LYS A 183 -6.47 -13.19 -14.72
N GLY A 184 -7.41 -12.70 -15.54
CA GLY A 184 -7.53 -13.07 -16.95
C GLY A 184 -6.68 -12.22 -17.91
N GLY A 185 -5.77 -11.40 -17.40
CA GLY A 185 -4.94 -10.51 -18.20
C GLY A 185 -4.05 -9.65 -17.33
N ALA A 186 -3.43 -8.63 -17.91
CA ALA A 186 -2.52 -7.74 -17.19
C ALA A 186 -2.95 -6.28 -17.36
N MET A 187 -3.48 -5.67 -16.29
CA MET A 187 -4.08 -4.33 -16.31
C MET A 187 -5.35 -4.24 -17.17
N CYS A 188 -5.82 -3.02 -17.45
CA CYS A 188 -6.99 -2.77 -18.28
C CYS A 188 -6.87 -1.38 -18.94
N GLY A 189 -7.35 -1.32 -20.18
CA GLY A 189 -7.48 -0.16 -21.05
C GLY A 189 -8.72 -0.25 -21.94
N ARG A 190 -9.70 -1.08 -21.57
CA ARG A 190 -10.89 -1.38 -22.38
C ARG A 190 -11.73 -0.15 -22.75
N CYS A 191 -11.81 0.83 -21.85
CA CYS A 191 -12.49 2.10 -22.13
C CYS A 191 -11.89 2.85 -23.33
N MET A 192 -10.58 2.70 -23.58
CA MET A 192 -9.94 3.29 -24.76
C MET A 192 -10.34 2.54 -26.03
N LYS A 193 -10.31 1.20 -25.97
CA LYS A 193 -10.67 0.32 -27.09
C LYS A 193 -12.08 0.58 -27.60
N THR A 194 -13.05 0.68 -26.70
CA THR A 194 -14.47 0.73 -27.06
C THR A 194 -14.99 2.13 -27.36
N CYS A 195 -14.17 3.17 -27.18
CA CYS A 195 -14.58 4.53 -27.48
C CYS A 195 -14.81 4.71 -29.00
N PRO A 196 -15.93 5.32 -29.45
CA PRO A 196 -16.14 5.60 -30.87
C PRO A 196 -15.09 6.51 -31.52
N TRP A 197 -14.31 7.25 -30.70
CA TRP A 197 -13.21 8.09 -31.17
C TRP A 197 -11.89 7.33 -31.31
N ASN A 198 -11.82 6.06 -30.92
CA ASN A 198 -10.68 5.20 -31.17
C ASN A 198 -10.66 4.81 -32.66
N LEU A 199 -10.10 5.69 -33.48
CA LEU A 199 -10.14 5.61 -34.94
C LEU A 199 -8.72 5.53 -35.49
N GLU A 200 -8.57 4.90 -36.66
CA GLU A 200 -7.27 4.75 -37.36
C GLU A 200 -7.19 5.68 -38.57
N GLY A 201 -8.16 5.61 -39.48
CA GLY A 201 -8.08 6.30 -40.76
C GLY A 201 -8.24 7.82 -40.63
N LEU A 202 -7.30 8.59 -41.17
CA LEU A 202 -7.43 10.06 -41.25
C LEU A 202 -8.55 10.47 -42.21
N PHE A 203 -8.59 9.86 -43.40
CA PHE A 203 -9.57 10.19 -44.44
C PHE A 203 -10.85 9.35 -44.34
N ALA A 204 -10.72 8.04 -44.12
CA ALA A 204 -11.87 7.13 -44.04
C ALA A 204 -12.83 7.51 -42.91
N GLU A 205 -12.29 8.01 -41.79
CA GLU A 205 -13.08 8.40 -40.62
C GLU A 205 -13.32 9.91 -40.54
N ALA A 206 -12.89 10.69 -41.55
CA ALA A 206 -13.14 12.13 -41.59
C ALA A 206 -14.64 12.48 -41.53
N PRO A 207 -15.55 11.76 -42.23
CA PRO A 207 -16.98 12.02 -42.12
C PRO A 207 -17.52 11.78 -40.69
N PHE A 208 -17.09 10.70 -40.03
CA PHE A 208 -17.47 10.42 -38.66
C PHE A 208 -16.97 11.51 -37.71
N ARG A 209 -15.68 11.89 -37.79
CA ARG A 209 -15.10 12.95 -36.96
C ARG A 209 -15.82 14.27 -37.16
N TRP A 210 -16.09 14.63 -38.41
CA TRP A 210 -16.82 15.86 -38.73
C TRP A 210 -18.22 15.83 -38.11
N ALA A 211 -18.98 14.75 -38.29
CA ALA A 211 -20.31 14.61 -37.70
C ALA A 211 -20.27 14.61 -36.17
N ALA A 212 -19.34 13.88 -35.56
CA ALA A 212 -19.17 13.81 -34.11
C ALA A 212 -18.79 15.17 -33.50
N SER A 213 -18.02 15.99 -34.23
CA SER A 213 -17.60 17.33 -33.78
C SER A 213 -18.66 18.41 -34.01
N ASN A 214 -19.38 18.35 -35.14
CA ASN A 214 -20.28 19.42 -35.59
C ASN A 214 -21.77 19.12 -35.38
N MET A 215 -22.15 17.85 -35.20
CA MET A 215 -23.52 17.40 -34.94
C MET A 215 -23.60 16.58 -33.64
N PRO A 216 -23.12 17.11 -32.50
CA PRO A 216 -22.95 16.32 -31.28
C PRO A 216 -24.26 15.77 -30.68
N GLN A 217 -25.43 16.31 -31.00
CA GLN A 217 -26.73 15.70 -30.63
C GLN A 217 -26.94 14.32 -31.28
N ALA A 218 -26.23 14.04 -32.39
CA ALA A 218 -26.25 12.74 -33.04
C ALA A 218 -25.39 11.69 -32.34
N ALA A 219 -24.69 12.00 -31.24
CA ALA A 219 -23.72 11.08 -30.62
C ALA A 219 -24.34 9.74 -30.19
N LYS A 220 -25.60 9.71 -29.74
CA LYS A 220 -26.30 8.45 -29.42
C LYS A 220 -26.51 7.58 -30.66
N LEU A 221 -26.91 8.21 -31.78
CA LEU A 221 -27.05 7.54 -33.07
C LEU A 221 -25.69 7.06 -33.58
N LEU A 222 -24.67 7.92 -33.55
CA LEU A 222 -23.31 7.60 -33.98
C LEU A 222 -22.70 6.45 -33.15
N ALA A 223 -22.91 6.43 -31.84
CA ALA A 223 -22.51 5.31 -30.98
C ALA A 223 -23.28 4.02 -31.29
N GLY A 224 -24.56 4.11 -31.64
CA GLY A 224 -25.34 2.97 -32.11
C GLY A 224 -24.84 2.42 -33.45
N LEU A 225 -24.49 3.29 -34.41
CA LEU A 225 -23.88 2.89 -35.68
C LEU A 225 -22.49 2.26 -35.48
N ASP A 226 -21.69 2.81 -34.56
CA ASP A 226 -20.40 2.26 -34.14
C ASP A 226 -20.55 0.86 -33.55
N ASP A 227 -21.57 0.63 -32.72
CA ASP A 227 -21.94 -0.70 -32.23
C ASP A 227 -22.37 -1.64 -33.35
N MET A 228 -23.24 -1.20 -34.27
CA MET A 228 -23.69 -2.01 -35.43
C MET A 228 -22.53 -2.43 -36.32
N ALA A 229 -21.54 -1.55 -36.52
CA ALA A 229 -20.31 -1.84 -37.27
C ALA A 229 -19.36 -2.80 -36.53
N GLY A 230 -19.67 -3.20 -35.29
CA GLY A 230 -18.83 -4.09 -34.49
C GLY A 230 -17.56 -3.44 -33.95
N ARG A 231 -17.45 -2.10 -34.01
CA ARG A 231 -16.27 -1.37 -33.56
C ARG A 231 -16.09 -1.48 -32.05
N GLY A 232 -14.86 -1.74 -31.62
CA GLY A 232 -14.53 -2.08 -30.24
C GLY A 232 -14.79 -3.56 -29.87
N GLY A 233 -15.22 -4.40 -30.82
CA GLY A 233 -15.23 -5.85 -30.69
C GLY A 233 -13.84 -6.49 -30.81
N LEU A 234 -13.78 -7.82 -30.76
CA LEU A 234 -12.54 -8.56 -30.95
C LEU A 234 -12.25 -8.77 -32.45
N ASN A 235 -11.02 -8.54 -32.86
CA ASN A 235 -10.53 -8.85 -34.19
C ASN A 235 -9.38 -9.86 -34.10
N ASP A 236 -9.69 -11.16 -34.17
CA ASP A 236 -8.70 -12.22 -33.95
C ASP A 236 -7.54 -12.22 -34.96
N VAL A 237 -7.74 -11.66 -36.16
CA VAL A 237 -6.66 -11.47 -37.15
C VAL A 237 -5.55 -10.56 -36.61
N LYS A 238 -5.87 -9.69 -35.67
CA LYS A 238 -4.93 -8.74 -35.04
C LYS A 238 -4.35 -9.25 -33.72
N LYS A 239 -4.77 -10.41 -33.21
CA LYS A 239 -4.17 -11.03 -32.01
C LYS A 239 -2.86 -11.72 -32.38
N TRP A 240 -1.75 -11.00 -32.26
CA TRP A 240 -0.42 -11.50 -32.62
C TRP A 240 0.42 -12.00 -31.42
N TRP A 241 -0.02 -11.75 -30.18
CA TRP A 241 0.73 -12.08 -28.96
C TRP A 241 0.30 -13.41 -28.33
N TRP A 242 1.18 -13.93 -27.48
CA TRP A 242 0.93 -15.09 -26.63
C TRP A 242 0.32 -14.69 -25.29
N ASP A 243 -0.53 -15.58 -24.77
CA ASP A 243 -1.16 -15.43 -23.45
C ASP A 243 -0.25 -16.10 -22.42
N ILE A 244 0.72 -15.34 -21.90
CA ILE A 244 1.77 -15.81 -20.99
C ILE A 244 1.85 -14.97 -19.73
N GLU A 245 2.24 -15.60 -18.63
CA GLU A 245 2.47 -14.97 -17.33
C GLU A 245 3.84 -15.36 -16.76
N LEU A 246 4.36 -14.51 -15.87
CA LEU A 246 5.62 -14.75 -15.16
C LEU A 246 5.31 -15.58 -13.91
N ALA A 247 5.89 -16.77 -13.82
CA ALA A 247 5.78 -17.62 -12.63
C ALA A 247 6.77 -17.20 -11.54
N GLU A 248 6.56 -17.71 -10.32
CA GLU A 248 7.39 -17.39 -9.14
C GLU A 248 8.87 -17.75 -9.31
N ASP A 249 9.17 -18.79 -10.08
CA ASP A 249 10.55 -19.19 -10.43
C ASP A 249 11.20 -18.30 -11.51
N GLY A 250 10.50 -17.25 -11.97
CA GLY A 250 10.96 -16.31 -12.98
C GLY A 250 10.80 -16.78 -14.42
N ALA A 251 10.23 -17.98 -14.68
CA ALA A 251 9.97 -18.45 -16.03
C ALA A 251 8.61 -17.98 -16.57
N TYR A 252 8.55 -17.69 -17.88
CA TYR A 252 7.29 -17.39 -18.55
C TYR A 252 6.55 -18.67 -18.96
N ARG A 253 5.28 -18.78 -18.58
CA ARG A 253 4.42 -19.93 -18.89
C ARG A 253 3.08 -19.49 -19.48
N PRO A 254 2.35 -20.36 -20.20
CA PRO A 254 0.97 -20.07 -20.58
C PRO A 254 0.13 -19.70 -19.36
N ALA A 255 -0.80 -18.77 -19.54
CA ALA A 255 -1.68 -18.30 -18.46
C ALA A 255 -2.42 -19.47 -17.78
N SER A 256 -2.33 -19.54 -16.45
CA SER A 256 -3.05 -20.52 -15.62
C SER A 256 -4.55 -20.21 -15.48
N HIS A 257 -4.93 -18.95 -15.69
CA HIS A 257 -6.32 -18.48 -15.62
C HIS A 257 -6.95 -18.27 -17.00
N PRO A 258 -8.28 -18.41 -17.14
CA PRO A 258 -8.99 -18.10 -18.38
C PRO A 258 -8.73 -16.66 -18.84
N VAL A 259 -8.29 -16.52 -20.10
CA VAL A 259 -7.97 -15.23 -20.70
C VAL A 259 -9.25 -14.40 -20.90
N ASN A 260 -9.19 -13.12 -20.53
CA ASN A 260 -10.26 -12.17 -20.77
C ASN A 260 -10.49 -11.99 -22.28
N ARG A 261 -11.70 -12.33 -22.75
CA ARG A 261 -12.11 -12.16 -24.16
C ARG A 261 -13.52 -11.60 -24.22
N ARG A 262 -13.64 -10.28 -24.13
CA ARG A 262 -14.94 -9.60 -23.99
C ARG A 262 -15.44 -9.04 -25.33
N GLY A 263 -16.56 -9.58 -25.81
CA GLY A 263 -17.37 -8.98 -26.87
C GLY A 263 -18.04 -7.66 -26.44
N LEU A 264 -18.85 -7.06 -27.32
CA LEU A 264 -19.59 -5.84 -26.99
C LEU A 264 -20.83 -6.15 -26.15
N SER A 265 -21.07 -5.40 -25.08
CA SER A 265 -22.23 -5.54 -24.19
C SER A 265 -23.44 -4.75 -24.72
N ARG A 266 -23.89 -5.03 -25.96
CA ARG A 266 -24.92 -4.23 -26.66
C ARG A 266 -26.28 -4.20 -25.95
N ASP A 267 -26.63 -5.26 -25.24
CA ASP A 267 -27.93 -5.38 -24.55
C ASP A 267 -27.93 -4.76 -23.15
N LEU A 268 -26.76 -4.34 -22.64
CA LEU A 268 -26.64 -3.73 -21.32
C LEU A 268 -27.20 -2.29 -21.34
N LYS A 269 -28.31 -2.10 -20.62
CA LYS A 269 -28.93 -0.78 -20.40
C LYS A 269 -28.43 -0.19 -19.09
N LEU A 270 -27.44 0.68 -19.18
CA LEU A 270 -26.85 1.35 -18.02
C LEU A 270 -27.70 2.55 -17.62
N ARG A 271 -28.15 2.59 -16.35
CA ARG A 271 -28.80 3.75 -15.74
C ARG A 271 -27.89 4.28 -14.65
N HIS A 272 -27.67 5.59 -14.63
CA HIS A 272 -26.73 6.18 -13.67
C HIS A 272 -27.26 6.14 -12.23
N GLU A 273 -28.58 6.10 -12.08
CA GLU A 273 -29.31 5.96 -10.83
C GLU A 273 -29.05 4.61 -10.14
N ASP A 274 -28.68 3.58 -10.92
CA ASP A 274 -28.33 2.26 -10.42
C ASP A 274 -26.83 2.14 -10.09
N GLN A 275 -26.02 3.18 -10.37
CA GLN A 275 -24.58 3.14 -10.15
C GLN A 275 -24.21 3.69 -8.78
N THR A 276 -23.69 2.83 -7.91
CA THR A 276 -22.97 3.26 -6.70
C THR A 276 -21.53 3.61 -7.05
N MET A 277 -21.19 4.90 -6.96
CA MET A 277 -19.88 5.46 -7.31
C MET A 277 -19.22 6.04 -6.07
N ALA A 278 -17.88 5.93 -5.97
CA ALA A 278 -17.09 6.57 -4.93
C ALA A 278 -16.03 7.50 -5.55
N VAL A 279 -15.74 8.63 -4.88
CA VAL A 279 -14.67 9.57 -5.27
C VAL A 279 -13.88 10.04 -4.06
N TYR A 280 -12.62 10.40 -4.29
CA TYR A 280 -11.68 10.75 -3.24
C TYR A 280 -11.15 12.17 -3.48
N PRO A 281 -11.93 13.21 -3.12
CA PRO A 281 -11.50 14.59 -3.23
C PRO A 281 -10.39 14.92 -2.24
N ALA A 282 -9.84 16.12 -2.31
CA ALA A 282 -8.71 16.54 -1.46
C ALA A 282 -8.91 16.26 0.06
N PRO A 283 -10.10 16.44 0.67
CA PRO A 283 -10.31 16.06 2.08
C PRO A 283 -10.18 14.57 2.40
N LEU A 284 -10.36 13.69 1.40
CA LEU A 284 -10.22 12.22 1.53
C LEU A 284 -8.90 11.70 0.94
N ALA A 285 -8.00 12.59 0.50
CA ALA A 285 -6.70 12.19 -0.03
C ALA A 285 -5.76 11.77 1.11
N PRO A 286 -4.84 10.83 0.88
CA PRO A 286 -3.93 10.35 1.94
C PRO A 286 -3.01 11.45 2.46
N HIS A 287 -2.45 11.25 3.65
CA HIS A 287 -1.32 12.06 4.15
C HIS A 287 -0.09 11.94 3.22
N PRO A 288 0.86 12.89 3.23
CA PRO A 288 1.99 12.87 2.30
C PRO A 288 3.06 11.82 2.63
N PHE A 289 2.95 11.16 3.78
CA PHE A 289 3.90 10.15 4.22
C PHE A 289 3.70 8.81 3.51
N PRO A 290 4.76 8.04 3.23
CA PRO A 290 4.68 6.73 2.59
C PRO A 290 4.27 5.64 3.59
N TYR A 291 3.15 5.85 4.27
CA TYR A 291 2.53 4.91 5.20
C TYR A 291 1.16 4.47 4.65
N PRO A 292 0.69 3.25 4.96
CA PRO A 292 -0.64 2.84 4.52
C PRO A 292 -1.71 3.82 5.00
N PHE A 293 -2.55 4.25 4.05
CA PHE A 293 -3.75 5.04 4.33
C PHE A 293 -4.93 4.28 3.74
N PRO A 294 -5.68 3.53 4.56
CA PRO A 294 -6.85 2.78 4.10
C PRO A 294 -7.87 3.72 3.44
N MET A 295 -8.42 3.29 2.31
CA MET A 295 -9.43 4.07 1.61
C MET A 295 -10.81 3.86 2.26
N ASP A 296 -11.42 4.94 2.76
CA ASP A 296 -12.81 4.91 3.23
C ASP A 296 -13.78 4.98 2.05
N ARG A 297 -14.35 3.83 1.68
CA ARG A 297 -15.29 3.71 0.56
C ARG A 297 -16.63 4.40 0.83
N GLU A 298 -17.14 4.31 2.06
CA GLU A 298 -18.43 4.91 2.43
C GLU A 298 -18.35 6.44 2.41
N ALA A 299 -17.26 7.00 2.93
CA ALA A 299 -16.98 8.42 2.78
C ALA A 299 -16.84 8.81 1.30
N GLY A 300 -16.20 7.97 0.50
CA GLY A 300 -16.07 8.18 -0.95
C GLY A 300 -17.42 8.19 -1.69
N ILE A 301 -18.36 7.33 -1.29
CA ILE A 301 -19.73 7.29 -1.85
C ILE A 301 -20.48 8.58 -1.49
N LYS A 302 -20.48 8.95 -0.20
CA LYS A 302 -21.10 10.21 0.26
C LYS A 302 -20.50 11.42 -0.44
N ALA A 303 -19.19 11.42 -0.68
CA ALA A 303 -18.51 12.48 -1.41
C ALA A 303 -18.95 12.56 -2.87
N PHE A 304 -19.22 11.43 -3.53
CA PHE A 304 -19.74 11.40 -4.90
C PHE A 304 -21.15 11.99 -4.98
N GLU A 305 -22.02 11.60 -4.05
CA GLU A 305 -23.40 12.10 -3.97
C GLU A 305 -23.44 13.61 -3.68
N ALA A 306 -22.48 14.12 -2.90
CA ALA A 306 -22.37 15.53 -2.56
C ALA A 306 -21.77 16.40 -3.68
N LEU A 307 -21.28 15.83 -4.79
CA LEU A 307 -20.67 16.62 -5.85
C LEU A 307 -21.69 17.55 -6.52
N LEU A 308 -21.32 18.82 -6.64
CA LEU A 308 -22.18 19.85 -7.21
C LEU A 308 -22.14 19.87 -8.74
N SER A 309 -23.22 20.38 -9.34
CA SER A 309 -23.17 20.82 -10.74
C SER A 309 -22.26 22.03 -10.91
N ALA A 310 -21.69 22.22 -12.10
CA ALA A 310 -20.85 23.40 -12.40
C ALA A 310 -21.60 24.72 -12.21
N GLY A 311 -22.90 24.77 -12.55
CA GLY A 311 -23.74 25.95 -12.35
C GLY A 311 -23.97 26.28 -10.88
N GLU A 312 -24.22 25.27 -10.04
CA GLU A 312 -24.37 25.47 -8.60
C GLU A 312 -23.08 25.88 -7.93
N TYR A 313 -21.96 25.23 -8.26
CA TYR A 313 -20.64 25.58 -7.74
C TYR A 313 -20.30 27.06 -8.03
N ARG A 314 -20.51 27.53 -9.27
CA ARG A 314 -20.29 28.95 -9.62
C ARG A 314 -21.17 29.90 -8.79
N ARG A 315 -22.44 29.56 -8.57
CA ARG A 315 -23.35 30.39 -7.75
C ARG A 315 -22.89 30.49 -6.30
N ARG A 316 -22.51 29.36 -5.69
CA ARG A 316 -22.05 29.34 -4.29
C ARG A 316 -20.73 30.08 -4.10
N VAL A 317 -19.76 29.89 -5.02
CA VAL A 317 -18.51 30.67 -5.01
C VAL A 317 -18.77 32.17 -5.16
N ALA A 318 -19.66 32.58 -6.07
CA ALA A 318 -20.02 33.98 -6.25
C ALA A 318 -20.72 34.59 -5.03
N ALA A 319 -21.43 33.77 -4.23
CA ALA A 319 -22.03 34.16 -2.95
C ALA A 319 -21.02 34.20 -1.79
N GLY A 320 -19.75 33.85 -2.02
CA GLY A 320 -18.71 33.80 -0.98
C GLY A 320 -18.76 32.55 -0.10
N GLU A 321 -19.56 31.54 -0.44
CA GLU A 321 -19.61 30.28 0.30
C GLU A 321 -18.33 29.46 0.05
N THR A 322 -17.73 28.89 1.10
CA THR A 322 -16.48 28.11 0.98
C THR A 322 -16.60 26.66 1.44
N THR A 323 -17.72 26.26 2.03
CA THR A 323 -17.91 24.92 2.64
C THR A 323 -17.86 23.76 1.63
N HIS A 324 -18.16 24.04 0.37
CA HIS A 324 -18.14 23.08 -0.73
C HIS A 324 -16.79 23.01 -1.46
N LEU A 325 -15.80 23.82 -1.05
CA LEU A 325 -14.47 23.81 -1.63
C LEU A 325 -13.67 22.65 -1.02
N HIS A 326 -13.25 21.72 -1.87
CA HIS A 326 -12.37 20.64 -1.45
C HIS A 326 -10.99 21.20 -1.11
N ARG A 327 -10.61 21.14 0.17
CA ARG A 327 -9.28 21.53 0.65
C ARG A 327 -8.54 20.31 1.13
N TYR A 328 -7.24 20.24 0.83
CA TYR A 328 -6.38 19.20 1.39
C TYR A 328 -6.08 19.57 2.84
N VAL A 329 -6.44 18.69 3.77
CA VAL A 329 -6.28 18.92 5.22
C VAL A 329 -5.24 17.99 5.86
N ASN A 330 -4.82 16.94 5.14
CA ASN A 330 -3.92 15.91 5.65
C ASN A 330 -2.43 16.26 5.47
N ALA A 331 -2.11 17.46 4.93
CA ALA A 331 -0.73 17.97 4.88
C ALA A 331 -0.24 18.47 6.25
N ASP A 332 -1.16 19.05 7.03
CA ASP A 332 -0.83 19.82 8.23
C ASP A 332 -0.88 18.96 9.51
N VAL A 333 -0.80 17.63 9.36
CA VAL A 333 -0.75 16.72 10.51
C VAL A 333 0.50 17.06 11.33
N PRO A 334 0.37 17.49 12.59
CA PRO A 334 1.51 17.77 13.44
C PRO A 334 2.50 16.59 13.45
N ALA A 335 3.81 16.86 13.57
CA ALA A 335 4.82 15.80 13.54
C ALA A 335 4.59 14.74 14.65
N ASP A 336 4.03 15.17 15.79
CA ASP A 336 3.59 14.34 16.91
C ASP A 336 2.23 13.66 16.71
N GLU A 337 1.57 13.86 15.58
CA GLU A 337 0.39 13.10 15.11
C GLU A 337 0.67 12.29 13.82
N SER A 338 1.83 12.48 13.19
CA SER A 338 2.24 11.70 12.02
C SER A 338 2.28 10.19 12.35
N PRO A 339 1.72 9.33 11.48
CA PRO A 339 1.75 7.87 11.68
C PRO A 339 3.17 7.29 11.59
N VAL A 340 4.12 8.06 11.04
CA VAL A 340 5.53 7.67 10.90
C VAL A 340 6.46 8.75 11.40
N ILE A 341 7.60 8.31 11.92
CA ILE A 341 8.76 9.12 12.23
C ILE A 341 9.65 9.14 10.99
N GLN A 342 9.95 10.33 10.49
CA GLN A 342 11.01 10.53 9.50
C GLN A 342 12.36 10.45 10.21
N ALA A 343 13.14 9.43 9.87
CA ALA A 343 14.44 9.20 10.46
C ALA A 343 15.54 9.10 9.39
N VAL A 344 16.77 9.15 9.85
CA VAL A 344 17.96 8.78 9.08
C VAL A 344 18.61 7.58 9.73
N VAL A 345 19.13 6.68 8.92
CA VAL A 345 20.06 5.64 9.38
C VAL A 345 21.35 6.34 9.82
N SER A 346 21.53 6.55 11.12
CA SER A 346 22.69 7.27 11.68
C SER A 346 23.93 6.40 11.77
N LYS A 347 23.76 5.08 11.83
CA LYS A 347 24.87 4.12 11.86
C LYS A 347 24.40 2.76 11.34
N VAL A 348 25.28 2.06 10.63
CA VAL A 348 25.14 0.64 10.32
C VAL A 348 26.39 -0.09 10.80
N GLU A 349 26.21 -1.17 11.55
CA GLU A 349 27.30 -1.98 12.07
C GLU A 349 27.02 -3.46 11.78
N HIS A 350 27.90 -4.11 11.04
CA HIS A 350 27.79 -5.55 10.79
C HIS A 350 28.29 -6.30 12.03
N LEU A 351 27.36 -6.98 12.71
CA LEU A 351 27.67 -7.81 13.88
C LEU A 351 28.19 -9.19 13.46
N SER A 352 27.70 -9.69 12.32
CA SER A 352 28.17 -10.91 11.65
C SER A 352 27.85 -10.87 10.15
N ASP A 353 28.19 -11.92 9.40
CA ASP A 353 27.86 -12.06 7.97
C ASP A 353 26.35 -12.03 7.69
N LYS A 354 25.53 -12.32 8.71
CA LYS A 354 24.07 -12.41 8.59
C LYS A 354 23.33 -11.33 9.39
N ILE A 355 23.99 -10.64 10.32
CA ILE A 355 23.31 -9.71 11.24
C ILE A 355 23.92 -8.32 11.13
N ALA A 356 23.06 -7.33 10.87
CA ALA A 356 23.44 -5.92 10.88
C ALA A 356 22.61 -5.15 11.92
N LYS A 357 23.29 -4.34 12.71
CA LYS A 357 22.73 -3.42 13.69
C LYS A 357 22.55 -2.06 13.03
N TYR A 358 21.36 -1.49 13.16
CA TYR A 358 21.00 -0.20 12.60
C TYR A 358 20.65 0.75 13.73
N GLU A 359 21.15 1.97 13.64
CA GLU A 359 20.73 3.08 14.49
C GLU A 359 19.96 4.10 13.65
N PHE A 360 18.86 4.60 14.21
CA PHE A 360 18.01 5.61 13.59
C PHE A 360 17.98 6.85 14.47
N SER A 361 18.08 8.03 13.87
CA SER A 361 17.90 9.32 14.54
C SER A 361 16.97 10.22 13.74
N THR A 362 16.42 11.26 14.36
CA THR A 362 15.65 12.29 13.67
C THR A 362 16.54 13.09 12.72
N LEU A 363 15.96 13.67 11.67
CA LEU A 363 16.71 14.45 10.68
C LEU A 363 17.32 15.74 11.26
N ASP A 364 16.73 16.28 12.32
CA ASP A 364 17.13 17.53 12.98
C ASP A 364 17.90 17.30 14.30
N GLY A 365 18.12 16.04 14.69
CA GLY A 365 18.78 15.66 15.94
C GLY A 365 17.93 15.84 17.19
N SER A 366 16.65 16.16 17.05
CA SER A 366 15.71 16.20 18.17
C SER A 366 15.51 14.81 18.81
N PRO A 367 15.18 14.73 20.11
CA PRO A 367 14.95 13.44 20.77
C PRO A 367 13.78 12.67 20.15
N LEU A 368 14.01 11.39 19.83
CA LEU A 368 12.97 10.47 19.39
C LEU A 368 11.88 10.27 20.47
N PRO A 369 10.68 9.81 20.11
CA PRO A 369 9.63 9.49 21.08
C PRO A 369 10.08 8.52 22.18
N VAL A 370 9.43 8.57 23.33
CA VAL A 370 9.71 7.63 24.42
C VAL A 370 9.24 6.22 24.04
N TRP A 371 9.93 5.20 24.54
CA TRP A 371 9.57 3.81 24.34
C TRP A 371 9.93 2.98 25.58
N THR A 372 9.39 1.76 25.68
CA THR A 372 9.63 0.83 26.78
C THR A 372 10.27 -0.45 26.27
N ALA A 373 11.12 -1.08 27.08
CA ALA A 373 11.77 -2.33 26.71
C ALA A 373 10.76 -3.40 26.28
N GLY A 374 11.12 -4.17 25.24
CA GLY A 374 10.22 -5.10 24.55
C GLY A 374 9.47 -4.50 23.36
N ALA A 375 9.53 -3.18 23.15
CA ALA A 375 8.91 -2.58 21.97
C ALA A 375 9.62 -2.95 20.67
N HIS A 376 8.88 -2.88 19.57
CA HIS A 376 9.37 -2.94 18.21
C HIS A 376 8.98 -1.68 17.43
N ILE A 377 9.65 -1.46 16.30
CA ILE A 377 9.26 -0.48 15.29
C ILE A 377 9.07 -1.15 13.95
N ASP A 378 8.25 -0.54 13.11
CA ASP A 378 8.16 -0.87 11.70
C ASP A 378 9.14 -0.05 10.92
N VAL A 379 9.84 -0.69 10.01
CA VAL A 379 10.68 -0.03 9.03
C VAL A 379 10.02 -0.20 7.67
N LEU A 380 9.72 0.92 7.02
CA LEU A 380 9.31 0.92 5.62
C LEU A 380 10.52 0.61 4.74
N VAL A 381 10.64 -0.66 4.34
CA VAL A 381 11.76 -1.14 3.53
C VAL A 381 11.59 -0.74 2.06
N ALA A 382 10.35 -0.86 1.55
CA ALA A 382 9.92 -0.43 0.23
C ALA A 382 8.41 -0.10 0.25
N PRO A 383 7.86 0.59 -0.75
CA PRO A 383 6.41 0.81 -0.85
C PRO A 383 5.64 -0.52 -0.73
N GLY A 384 4.72 -0.61 0.23
CA GLY A 384 3.96 -1.84 0.52
C GLY A 384 4.73 -2.92 1.29
N LEU A 385 6.00 -2.69 1.64
CA LEU A 385 6.86 -3.63 2.36
C LEU A 385 7.35 -3.03 3.67
N MET A 386 6.59 -3.25 4.74
CA MET A 386 7.00 -2.90 6.10
C MET A 386 7.52 -4.14 6.84
N ARG A 387 8.53 -3.96 7.68
CA ARG A 387 9.09 -5.03 8.53
C ARG A 387 9.21 -4.58 9.96
N GLN A 388 8.78 -5.44 10.87
CA GLN A 388 8.91 -5.26 12.30
C GLN A 388 10.31 -5.68 12.75
N TYR A 389 10.93 -4.86 13.59
CA TYR A 389 12.16 -5.21 14.26
C TYR A 389 12.08 -4.78 15.72
N SER A 390 12.28 -5.74 16.63
CA SER A 390 12.38 -5.46 18.06
C SER A 390 13.52 -4.49 18.31
N MET A 391 13.32 -3.58 19.26
CA MET A 391 14.32 -2.58 19.61
C MET A 391 15.34 -3.18 20.58
N SER A 392 16.62 -2.87 20.36
CA SER A 392 17.77 -3.40 21.14
C SER A 392 18.57 -2.32 21.88
N GLY A 393 18.19 -1.05 21.74
CA GLY A 393 18.88 0.05 22.43
C GLY A 393 18.45 0.21 23.89
N ASP A 394 19.06 1.17 24.58
CA ASP A 394 18.59 1.62 25.90
C ASP A 394 17.35 2.51 25.75
N PRO A 395 16.19 2.16 26.34
CA PRO A 395 14.99 3.01 26.31
C PRO A 395 15.16 4.43 26.86
N ALA A 396 16.17 4.66 27.72
CA ALA A 396 16.49 6.00 28.23
C ALA A 396 17.25 6.87 27.22
N ASP A 397 17.89 6.28 26.20
CA ASP A 397 18.58 7.02 25.15
C ASP A 397 17.61 7.39 24.03
N ARG A 398 17.18 8.64 24.04
CA ARG A 398 16.27 9.19 23.02
C ARG A 398 17.01 9.82 21.83
N SER A 399 18.34 9.79 21.80
CA SER A 399 19.11 10.30 20.66
C SER A 399 19.03 9.35 19.46
N ARG A 400 18.77 8.05 19.71
CA ARG A 400 18.71 7.03 18.69
C ARG A 400 17.81 5.86 19.07
N TYR A 401 17.14 5.29 18.07
CA TYR A 401 16.57 3.95 18.16
C TYR A 401 17.56 2.95 17.57
N GLN A 402 17.59 1.73 18.09
CA GLN A 402 18.49 0.68 17.63
C GLN A 402 17.73 -0.63 17.40
N VAL A 403 18.00 -1.28 16.27
CA VAL A 403 17.47 -2.60 15.91
C VAL A 403 18.58 -3.49 15.36
N ALA A 404 18.41 -4.81 15.45
CA ALA A 404 19.26 -5.80 14.80
C ALA A 404 18.46 -6.59 13.78
N VAL A 405 18.96 -6.66 12.55
CA VAL A 405 18.27 -7.33 11.44
C VAL A 405 19.06 -8.55 11.02
N LEU A 406 18.46 -9.73 11.19
CA LEU A 406 18.93 -10.97 10.60
C LEU A 406 18.60 -11.00 9.10
N ARG A 407 19.56 -11.37 8.26
CA ARG A 407 19.38 -11.59 6.83
C ARG A 407 18.75 -12.97 6.60
N GLU A 408 17.58 -12.96 5.96
CA GLU A 408 16.86 -14.18 5.57
C GLU A 408 16.85 -14.29 4.05
N ASP A 409 17.65 -15.20 3.52
CA ASP A 409 17.86 -15.34 2.07
C ASP A 409 16.62 -15.92 1.37
N ASP A 410 15.85 -16.76 2.04
CA ASP A 410 14.60 -17.38 1.53
C ASP A 410 13.32 -16.66 1.99
N GLY A 411 13.45 -15.48 2.62
CA GLY A 411 12.32 -14.72 3.14
C GLY A 411 11.58 -13.90 2.06
N ARG A 412 10.58 -13.13 2.48
CA ARG A 412 9.81 -12.17 1.62
C ARG A 412 10.64 -10.97 1.09
N GLY A 413 11.98 -11.04 1.09
CA GLY A 413 12.89 -10.02 0.56
C GLY A 413 13.15 -8.78 1.42
N GLY A 414 12.40 -8.56 2.51
CA GLY A 414 12.53 -7.36 3.35
C GLY A 414 13.90 -7.24 4.05
N SER A 415 14.37 -8.31 4.69
CA SER A 415 15.67 -8.34 5.35
C SER A 415 16.83 -8.21 4.34
N LEU A 416 16.72 -8.86 3.18
CA LEU A 416 17.67 -8.70 2.07
C LEU A 416 17.79 -7.25 1.61
N LEU A 417 16.66 -6.56 1.45
CA LEU A 417 16.65 -5.15 1.07
C LEU A 417 17.26 -4.27 2.16
N MET A 418 16.92 -4.49 3.44
CA MET A 418 17.57 -3.79 4.56
C MET A 418 19.10 -3.87 4.45
N HIS A 419 19.65 -5.08 4.33
CA HIS A 419 21.09 -5.31 4.20
C HIS A 419 21.71 -4.73 2.92
N ARG A 420 20.94 -4.65 1.83
CA ARG A 420 21.46 -4.22 0.52
C ARG A 420 21.44 -2.71 0.33
N ILE A 421 20.41 -2.01 0.80
CA ILE A 421 20.15 -0.61 0.40
C ILE A 421 20.13 0.38 1.58
N PHE A 422 20.07 -0.09 2.83
CA PHE A 422 20.07 0.78 4.00
C PHE A 422 21.50 0.99 4.49
N ALA A 423 22.07 2.13 4.11
CA ALA A 423 23.39 2.59 4.53
C ALA A 423 23.25 3.87 5.37
N GLU A 424 24.31 4.21 6.09
CA GLU A 424 24.40 5.45 6.85
C GLU A 424 24.06 6.68 5.99
N GLY A 425 23.29 7.61 6.56
CA GLY A 425 22.79 8.81 5.88
C GLY A 425 21.51 8.59 5.06
N ARG A 426 21.04 7.35 4.90
CA ARG A 426 19.78 7.09 4.19
C ARG A 426 18.57 7.54 5.02
N ARG A 427 17.66 8.30 4.40
CA ARG A 427 16.35 8.61 4.97
C ARG A 427 15.46 7.36 5.00
N VAL A 428 14.73 7.18 6.08
CA VAL A 428 13.83 6.05 6.33
C VAL A 428 12.59 6.53 7.07
N PHE A 429 11.47 5.84 6.84
CA PHE A 429 10.25 6.03 7.60
C PHE A 429 10.10 4.85 8.55
N ILE A 430 9.92 5.16 9.82
CA ILE A 430 9.68 4.15 10.85
C ILE A 430 8.37 4.43 11.57
N SER A 431 7.67 3.40 12.06
CA SER A 431 6.50 3.62 12.91
C SER A 431 6.92 4.21 14.26
N ARG A 432 5.93 4.63 15.04
CA ARG A 432 6.13 4.77 16.48
C ARG A 432 6.38 3.40 17.12
N PRO A 433 7.10 3.37 18.26
CA PRO A 433 7.29 2.16 19.04
C PRO A 433 5.94 1.55 19.46
N ILE A 434 5.79 0.25 19.24
CA ILE A 434 4.64 -0.55 19.68
C ILE A 434 5.17 -1.64 20.60
N ASN A 435 4.55 -1.85 21.75
CA ASN A 435 5.00 -2.86 22.71
C ASN A 435 3.88 -3.86 23.02
N HIS A 436 4.12 -5.12 22.69
CA HIS A 436 3.27 -6.26 23.08
C HIS A 436 4.00 -7.23 24.01
N PHE A 437 5.27 -6.95 24.31
CA PHE A 437 6.14 -7.79 25.12
C PHE A 437 6.64 -6.97 26.32
N GLU A 438 5.71 -6.56 27.17
CA GLU A 438 5.99 -5.60 28.23
C GLU A 438 6.78 -6.21 29.39
N LEU A 439 7.74 -5.44 29.92
CA LEU A 439 8.43 -5.80 31.17
C LEU A 439 7.49 -5.60 32.37
N ARG A 440 7.04 -6.69 32.99
CA ARG A 440 6.23 -6.67 34.22
C ARG A 440 7.07 -6.26 35.43
N ALA A 441 6.47 -5.46 36.31
CA ALA A 441 7.06 -5.15 37.61
C ALA A 441 6.91 -6.35 38.55
N THR A 442 7.98 -6.71 39.24
CA THR A 442 7.98 -7.85 40.18
C THR A 442 9.01 -7.64 41.31
N PRO A 443 8.76 -8.13 42.53
CA PRO A 443 9.78 -8.26 43.58
C PRO A 443 10.77 -9.42 43.35
N GLY A 444 10.45 -10.36 42.46
CA GLY A 444 11.29 -11.50 42.08
C GLY A 444 12.32 -11.19 40.99
N ARG A 445 13.00 -12.23 40.52
CA ARG A 445 14.01 -12.17 39.46
C ARG A 445 13.38 -12.24 38.08
N SER A 446 13.96 -11.50 37.13
CA SER A 446 13.62 -11.63 35.70
C SER A 446 14.66 -12.46 34.95
N PHE A 447 14.26 -13.59 34.36
CA PHE A 447 15.10 -14.40 33.49
C PHE A 447 14.93 -13.96 32.03
N LEU A 448 16.00 -13.48 31.41
CA LEU A 448 16.04 -13.01 30.03
C LEU A 448 16.71 -14.07 29.14
N MET A 449 15.92 -14.73 28.31
CA MET A 449 16.29 -15.93 27.56
C MET A 449 16.25 -15.67 26.05
N GLY A 450 17.40 -15.29 25.47
CA GLY A 450 17.52 -14.98 24.04
C GLY A 450 18.11 -16.14 23.23
N GLY A 451 17.43 -16.55 22.15
CA GLY A 451 17.92 -17.52 21.17
C GLY A 451 18.20 -16.89 19.80
N GLY A 452 19.44 -16.92 19.32
CA GLY A 452 19.80 -16.32 18.02
C GLY A 452 19.52 -14.82 17.96
N ILE A 453 18.75 -14.34 16.96
CA ILE A 453 18.34 -12.92 16.88
C ILE A 453 17.30 -12.53 17.96
N GLY A 454 16.72 -13.54 18.62
CA GLY A 454 15.91 -13.48 19.86
C GLY A 454 16.48 -12.63 20.98
N ILE A 455 17.79 -12.38 20.95
CA ILE A 455 18.51 -11.57 21.93
C ILE A 455 18.12 -10.09 21.93
N THR A 456 17.59 -9.59 20.80
CA THR A 456 17.31 -8.16 20.57
C THR A 456 16.44 -7.51 21.66
N PRO A 457 15.21 -8.00 21.94
CA PRO A 457 14.40 -7.45 23.03
C PRO A 457 15.01 -7.68 24.43
N MET A 458 15.80 -8.75 24.61
CA MET A 458 16.46 -9.05 25.88
C MET A 458 17.49 -7.98 26.27
N VAL A 459 18.23 -7.43 25.29
CA VAL A 459 19.18 -6.33 25.52
C VAL A 459 18.46 -5.10 26.07
N ALA A 460 17.31 -4.74 25.50
CA ALA A 460 16.50 -3.61 25.98
C ALA A 460 15.96 -3.83 27.40
N PHE A 461 15.54 -5.05 27.73
CA PHE A 461 15.13 -5.41 29.10
C PHE A 461 16.30 -5.29 30.08
N ALA A 462 17.47 -5.82 29.73
CA ALA A 462 18.66 -5.77 30.59
C ALA A 462 19.08 -4.33 30.90
N HIS A 463 19.05 -3.41 29.91
CA HIS A 463 19.28 -1.98 30.16
C HIS A 463 18.31 -1.40 31.19
N THR A 464 17.03 -1.74 31.08
CA THR A 464 15.99 -1.22 31.97
C THR A 464 16.13 -1.79 33.39
N LEU A 465 16.27 -3.10 33.53
CA LEU A 465 16.42 -3.79 34.82
C LEU A 465 17.68 -3.34 35.56
N HIS A 466 18.80 -3.21 34.85
CA HIS A 466 20.05 -2.72 35.42
C HIS A 466 19.92 -1.30 35.96
N ARG A 467 19.30 -0.39 35.18
CA ARG A 467 19.06 1.00 35.62
C ARG A 467 18.14 1.06 36.84
N GLU A 468 17.13 0.20 36.89
CA GLU A 468 16.20 0.08 38.02
C GLU A 468 16.78 -0.69 39.23
N SER A 469 17.99 -1.22 39.11
CA SER A 469 18.62 -2.09 40.13
C SER A 469 17.75 -3.29 40.51
N ARG A 470 17.02 -3.84 39.54
CA ARG A 470 16.19 -5.05 39.69
C ARG A 470 17.01 -6.28 39.34
N ASP A 471 16.78 -7.37 40.07
CA ASP A 471 17.52 -8.62 39.87
C ASP A 471 17.12 -9.31 38.56
N PHE A 472 18.11 -9.71 37.77
CA PHE A 472 17.89 -10.42 36.51
C PHE A 472 19.03 -11.36 36.15
N ALA A 473 18.72 -12.36 35.34
CA ALA A 473 19.69 -13.28 34.75
C ALA A 473 19.60 -13.20 33.23
N PHE A 474 20.72 -12.97 32.56
CA PHE A 474 20.76 -12.84 31.10
C PHE A 474 21.43 -14.06 30.48
N HIS A 475 20.70 -14.79 29.64
CA HIS A 475 21.18 -15.99 28.96
C HIS A 475 21.01 -15.85 27.46
N TYR A 476 22.10 -16.00 26.72
CA TYR A 476 22.13 -15.93 25.27
C TYR A 476 22.59 -17.24 24.66
N SER A 477 21.72 -17.88 23.89
CA SER A 477 21.97 -19.17 23.25
C SER A 477 22.05 -19.06 21.73
N VAL A 478 23.07 -19.68 21.14
CA VAL A 478 23.24 -19.76 19.68
C VAL A 478 23.69 -21.15 19.23
N SER A 479 23.51 -21.44 17.93
CA SER A 479 23.93 -22.71 17.33
C SER A 479 25.46 -22.73 17.11
N ARG A 480 25.98 -21.66 16.51
CA ARG A 480 27.39 -21.46 16.15
C ARG A 480 27.87 -20.13 16.71
N SER A 481 29.16 -20.03 17.02
CA SER A 481 29.76 -18.76 17.45
C SER A 481 29.63 -17.67 16.38
N ASP A 482 29.60 -18.04 15.10
CA ASP A 482 29.34 -17.13 13.97
C ASP A 482 27.95 -16.45 14.02
N ASP A 483 27.00 -17.05 14.76
CA ASP A 483 25.64 -16.51 14.93
C ASP A 483 25.52 -15.53 16.10
N LEU A 484 26.58 -15.35 16.90
CA LEU A 484 26.58 -14.41 18.02
C LEU A 484 26.44 -12.97 17.51
N ALA A 485 25.41 -12.28 17.98
CA ALA A 485 25.24 -10.85 17.85
C ALA A 485 25.61 -10.15 19.17
N PHE A 486 25.91 -8.85 19.11
CA PHE A 486 26.12 -7.98 20.27
C PHE A 486 27.26 -8.40 21.22
N THR A 487 28.14 -9.34 20.88
CA THR A 487 29.14 -9.84 21.84
C THR A 487 30.08 -8.75 22.35
N ASN A 488 30.50 -7.83 21.46
CA ASN A 488 31.34 -6.69 21.84
C ASN A 488 30.54 -5.64 22.62
N ASP A 489 29.29 -5.41 22.22
CA ASP A 489 28.37 -4.49 22.89
C ASP A 489 28.10 -4.95 24.34
N ILE A 490 27.71 -6.21 24.53
CA ILE A 490 27.40 -6.83 25.83
C ILE A 490 28.57 -6.70 26.79
N LYS A 491 29.80 -6.98 26.34
CA LYS A 491 31.01 -6.80 27.16
C LYS A 491 31.25 -5.36 27.61
N GLY A 492 30.78 -4.39 26.82
CA GLY A 492 30.90 -2.96 27.12
C GLY A 492 29.77 -2.40 27.99
N PHE A 493 28.66 -3.13 28.16
CA PHE A 493 27.53 -2.69 28.96
C PHE A 493 27.80 -2.83 30.46
N GLY A 494 27.21 -1.95 31.28
CA GLY A 494 27.36 -1.97 32.74
C GLY A 494 26.83 -3.24 33.43
N TRP A 495 26.01 -4.02 32.72
CA TRP A 495 25.51 -5.33 33.14
C TRP A 495 26.19 -6.51 32.42
N GLY A 496 27.21 -6.26 31.59
CA GLY A 496 27.85 -7.27 30.75
C GLY A 496 28.37 -8.49 31.51
N ASP A 497 28.84 -8.29 32.74
CA ASP A 497 29.33 -9.38 33.62
C ASP A 497 28.22 -10.36 34.05
N GLN A 498 26.94 -10.00 33.89
CA GLN A 498 25.79 -10.86 34.18
C GLN A 498 25.36 -11.70 32.97
N ALA A 499 25.96 -11.49 31.80
CA ALA A 499 25.61 -12.19 30.58
C ALA A 499 26.25 -13.58 30.50
N ASN A 500 25.41 -14.60 30.34
CA ASN A 500 25.83 -15.99 30.20
C ASN A 500 25.63 -16.44 28.74
N LEU A 501 26.73 -16.78 28.06
CA LEU A 501 26.72 -17.20 26.66
C LEU A 501 26.75 -18.72 26.53
N HIS A 502 25.88 -19.26 25.68
CA HIS A 502 25.73 -20.71 25.44
C HIS A 502 25.88 -21.00 23.93
N VAL A 503 27.06 -21.49 23.53
CA VAL A 503 27.36 -21.80 22.12
C VAL A 503 27.30 -23.31 21.88
N SER A 504 26.29 -23.72 21.11
CA SER A 504 25.92 -25.12 21.00
C SER A 504 26.98 -26.02 20.38
N SER A 505 27.68 -25.52 19.36
CA SER A 505 28.76 -26.22 18.65
C SER A 505 30.05 -26.33 19.47
N GLU A 506 30.19 -25.55 20.53
CA GLU A 506 31.33 -25.57 21.46
C GLU A 506 31.03 -26.38 22.72
N GLY A 507 29.89 -27.09 22.75
CA GLY A 507 29.42 -27.84 23.91
C GLY A 507 28.75 -26.99 24.99
N GLY A 508 28.64 -25.66 24.79
CA GLY A 508 27.91 -24.76 25.67
C GLY A 508 26.40 -24.85 25.44
N ARG A 509 25.64 -25.26 26.46
CA ARG A 509 24.20 -25.43 26.37
C ARG A 509 23.59 -24.95 27.68
N ALA A 510 22.54 -24.16 27.59
CA ALA A 510 21.85 -23.63 28.77
C ALA A 510 21.24 -24.80 29.55
N ASP A 511 21.78 -25.10 30.73
CA ASP A 511 21.19 -26.07 31.64
C ASP A 511 19.99 -25.42 32.35
N LEU A 512 18.83 -25.56 31.72
CA LEU A 512 17.59 -24.91 32.17
C LEU A 512 17.15 -25.38 33.56
N ALA A 513 17.40 -26.65 33.91
CA ALA A 513 17.08 -27.17 35.24
C ALA A 513 17.91 -26.48 36.32
N THR A 514 19.20 -26.23 36.03
CA THR A 514 20.08 -25.47 36.92
C THR A 514 19.74 -23.98 36.95
N ILE A 515 19.41 -23.38 35.79
CA ILE A 515 19.06 -21.95 35.69
C ILE A 515 17.81 -21.61 36.51
N PHE A 516 16.77 -22.43 36.42
CA PHE A 516 15.51 -22.24 37.15
C PHE A 516 15.49 -22.92 38.54
N ALA A 517 16.62 -23.45 38.99
CA ALA A 517 16.70 -24.08 40.31
C ALA A 517 16.46 -23.04 41.40
N GLY A 518 15.41 -23.25 42.21
CA GLY A 518 15.05 -22.36 43.31
C GLY A 518 14.27 -21.12 42.89
N SER A 519 13.74 -21.08 41.66
CA SER A 519 12.81 -20.03 41.24
C SER A 519 11.55 -19.98 42.12
N GLY A 520 11.05 -18.76 42.35
CA GLY A 520 9.86 -18.48 43.15
C GLY A 520 8.65 -18.10 42.30
N SER A 521 7.49 -17.98 42.95
CA SER A 521 6.24 -17.56 42.29
C SER A 521 6.27 -16.11 41.79
N ASP A 522 7.17 -15.29 42.31
CA ASP A 522 7.34 -13.90 41.89
C ASP A 522 8.33 -13.76 40.70
N ASP A 523 9.02 -14.83 40.29
CA ASP A 523 9.96 -14.76 39.18
C ASP A 523 9.23 -14.69 37.84
N HIS A 524 9.84 -14.02 36.86
CA HIS A 524 9.33 -13.91 35.50
C HIS A 524 10.35 -14.44 34.48
N VAL A 525 9.86 -15.08 33.43
CA VAL A 525 10.68 -15.53 32.30
C VAL A 525 10.26 -14.78 31.05
N TYR A 526 11.22 -14.18 30.36
CA TYR A 526 11.04 -13.55 29.05
C TYR A 526 11.88 -14.33 28.06
N VAL A 527 11.24 -14.90 27.04
CA VAL A 527 11.93 -15.73 26.04
C VAL A 527 11.61 -15.29 24.62
N CYS A 528 12.62 -15.29 23.77
CA CYS A 528 12.45 -15.08 22.35
C CYS A 528 13.55 -15.82 21.57
N GLY A 529 13.20 -16.49 20.47
CA GLY A 529 14.12 -17.25 19.64
C GLY A 529 13.41 -18.27 18.75
N PRO A 530 14.11 -19.30 18.26
CA PRO A 530 13.47 -20.41 17.54
C PRO A 530 12.48 -21.18 18.42
N ASP A 531 11.40 -21.72 17.84
CA ASP A 531 10.31 -22.39 18.57
C ASP A 531 10.80 -23.47 19.54
N ALA A 532 11.64 -24.39 19.07
CA ALA A 532 12.19 -25.46 19.91
C ALA A 532 12.99 -24.94 21.12
N TYR A 533 13.62 -23.76 21.00
CA TYR A 533 14.32 -23.12 22.12
C TYR A 533 13.31 -22.51 23.09
N MET A 534 12.32 -21.78 22.59
CA MET A 534 11.29 -21.14 23.42
C MET A 534 10.50 -22.18 24.19
N ASP A 535 10.03 -23.25 23.55
CA ASP A 535 9.25 -24.30 24.18
C ASP A 535 10.05 -25.01 25.30
N ALA A 536 11.34 -25.27 25.07
CA ALA A 536 12.20 -25.87 26.09
C ALA A 536 12.36 -24.97 27.32
N VAL A 537 12.56 -23.66 27.11
CA VAL A 537 12.66 -22.66 28.19
C VAL A 537 11.36 -22.58 28.98
N MET A 538 10.22 -22.46 28.28
CA MET A 538 8.89 -22.35 28.90
C MET A 538 8.54 -23.60 29.71
N ALA A 539 8.79 -24.80 29.15
CA ALA A 539 8.54 -26.06 29.85
C ALA A 539 9.40 -26.21 31.11
N ALA A 540 10.69 -25.82 31.06
CA ALA A 540 11.58 -25.88 32.20
C ALA A 540 11.19 -24.88 33.30
N ALA A 541 10.79 -23.66 32.92
CA ALA A 541 10.32 -22.64 33.84
C ALA A 541 9.01 -23.06 34.55
N ALA A 542 8.05 -23.59 33.79
CA ALA A 542 6.81 -24.13 34.34
C ALA A 542 7.08 -25.31 35.29
N ALA A 543 8.00 -26.21 34.94
CA ALA A 543 8.40 -27.33 35.81
C ALA A 543 9.10 -26.87 37.10
N ALA A 544 9.74 -25.69 37.09
CA ALA A 544 10.32 -25.07 38.27
C ALA A 544 9.29 -24.34 39.16
N GLY A 545 8.02 -24.26 38.75
CA GLY A 545 6.93 -23.69 39.53
C GLY A 545 6.65 -22.20 39.25
N ILE A 546 7.20 -21.65 38.17
CA ILE A 546 6.89 -20.28 37.74
C ILE A 546 5.46 -20.25 37.16
N PRO A 547 4.58 -19.34 37.60
CA PRO A 547 3.20 -19.22 37.11
C PRO A 547 3.12 -18.95 35.61
N ASP A 548 2.07 -19.43 34.94
CA ASP A 548 1.88 -19.29 33.49
C ASP A 548 1.80 -17.83 33.02
N ASP A 549 1.16 -16.96 33.82
CA ASP A 549 1.09 -15.51 33.57
C ASP A 549 2.43 -14.77 33.77
N HIS A 550 3.45 -15.47 34.28
CA HIS A 550 4.81 -15.00 34.42
C HIS A 550 5.75 -15.53 33.32
N LEU A 551 5.24 -16.33 32.39
CA LEU A 551 5.97 -16.86 31.25
C LEU A 551 5.64 -16.07 29.98
N HIS A 552 6.53 -15.14 29.61
CA HIS A 552 6.34 -14.20 28.51
C HIS A 552 7.16 -14.66 27.29
N ARG A 553 6.53 -14.69 26.11
CA ARG A 553 7.21 -15.00 24.84
C ARG A 553 6.84 -14.05 23.71
N GLU A 554 7.79 -13.81 22.80
CA GLU A 554 7.59 -13.07 21.55
C GLU A 554 8.03 -13.94 20.35
N TYR A 555 7.21 -13.97 19.30
CA TYR A 555 7.50 -14.70 18.06
C TYR A 555 8.01 -13.77 16.95
N PHE A 556 9.14 -14.12 16.33
CA PHE A 556 9.66 -13.40 15.16
C PHE A 556 9.09 -13.89 13.82
N SER A 557 8.74 -15.17 13.76
CA SER A 557 8.17 -15.85 12.60
C SER A 557 6.92 -16.60 13.05
N VAL A 558 6.03 -16.88 12.11
CA VAL A 558 4.83 -17.68 12.40
C VAL A 558 5.29 -19.08 12.75
N PRO A 559 4.96 -19.61 13.94
CA PRO A 559 5.22 -20.99 14.29
C PRO A 559 4.58 -21.98 13.31
N GLU A 560 5.14 -23.18 13.20
CA GLU A 560 4.44 -24.27 12.49
C GLU A 560 3.08 -24.51 13.12
N GLN A 561 2.04 -24.42 12.30
CA GLN A 561 0.65 -24.58 12.72
C GLN A 561 0.12 -25.96 12.29
N PRO A 562 -0.79 -26.56 13.08
CA PRO A 562 -1.54 -27.73 12.63
C PRO A 562 -2.42 -27.37 11.42
N ASP A 563 -2.71 -28.36 10.57
CA ASP A 563 -3.68 -28.17 9.48
C ASP A 563 -5.06 -27.83 10.07
N TYR A 564 -5.48 -26.58 9.92
CA TYR A 564 -6.81 -26.14 10.33
C TYR A 564 -7.83 -26.37 9.21
N GLU A 565 -9.04 -26.77 9.59
CA GLU A 565 -10.20 -26.72 8.69
C GLU A 565 -10.82 -25.32 8.73
N ASN A 566 -10.99 -24.68 7.57
CA ASN A 566 -11.67 -23.40 7.50
C ASN A 566 -13.16 -23.62 7.30
N PHE A 567 -13.97 -23.06 8.20
CA PHE A 567 -15.42 -22.98 8.00
C PHE A 567 -15.83 -21.58 7.56
N ALA A 568 -16.92 -21.51 6.79
CA ALA A 568 -17.66 -20.28 6.60
C ALA A 568 -18.35 -19.88 7.90
N PHE A 569 -18.41 -18.57 8.15
CA PHE A 569 -19.02 -17.99 9.36
C PHE A 569 -19.56 -16.58 9.09
N GLU A 570 -20.27 -15.99 10.05
CA GLU A 570 -20.77 -14.62 9.97
C GLU A 570 -20.17 -13.71 11.04
N LEU A 571 -19.91 -12.47 10.66
CA LEU A 571 -19.61 -11.37 11.58
C LEU A 571 -20.87 -10.53 11.77
N LEU A 572 -21.29 -10.30 13.02
CA LEU A 572 -22.32 -9.35 13.39
C LEU A 572 -21.66 -8.08 13.94
N LEU A 573 -21.90 -6.94 13.31
CA LEU A 573 -21.28 -5.67 13.73
C LEU A 573 -22.23 -4.91 14.64
N ALA A 574 -21.90 -4.82 15.93
CA ALA A 574 -22.82 -4.33 16.96
C ALA A 574 -23.32 -2.90 16.71
N LYS A 575 -22.47 -2.01 16.16
CA LYS A 575 -22.85 -0.59 15.96
C LYS A 575 -23.75 -0.39 14.75
N SER A 576 -23.60 -1.23 13.73
CA SER A 576 -24.35 -1.11 12.47
C SER A 576 -25.48 -2.11 12.30
N GLY A 577 -25.49 -3.18 13.09
CA GLY A 577 -26.42 -4.32 12.96
C GLY A 577 -26.24 -5.15 11.69
N LYS A 578 -25.21 -4.87 10.87
CA LYS A 578 -24.97 -5.60 9.62
C LYS A 578 -24.34 -6.96 9.90
N ARG A 579 -24.71 -7.94 9.06
CA ARG A 579 -24.08 -9.26 8.98
C ARG A 579 -23.18 -9.32 7.77
N ILE A 580 -21.96 -9.80 7.96
CA ILE A 580 -20.97 -9.99 6.90
C ILE A 580 -20.59 -11.46 6.90
N SER A 581 -20.83 -12.14 5.78
CA SER A 581 -20.39 -13.51 5.58
C SER A 581 -18.89 -13.54 5.32
N VAL A 582 -18.21 -14.50 5.93
CA VAL A 582 -16.79 -14.80 5.73
C VAL A 582 -16.69 -16.23 5.20
N SER A 583 -16.24 -16.39 3.95
CA SER A 583 -16.04 -17.67 3.29
C SER A 583 -14.80 -18.41 3.78
N GLU A 584 -14.70 -19.70 3.45
CA GLU A 584 -13.58 -20.58 3.84
C GLU A 584 -12.22 -20.11 3.28
N GLU A 585 -12.23 -19.36 2.17
CA GLU A 585 -11.04 -18.89 1.46
C GLU A 585 -10.64 -17.45 1.82
N GLU A 586 -11.44 -16.75 2.62
CA GLU A 586 -11.19 -15.34 2.97
C GLU A 586 -11.04 -15.13 4.47
N THR A 587 -10.28 -14.09 4.85
CA THR A 587 -10.09 -13.70 6.25
C THR A 587 -11.22 -12.78 6.72
N ALA A 588 -11.47 -12.70 8.03
CA ALA A 588 -12.44 -11.75 8.57
C ALA A 588 -12.07 -10.30 8.23
N SER A 589 -10.77 -9.95 8.25
CA SER A 589 -10.32 -8.63 7.83
C SER A 589 -10.62 -8.34 6.36
N ASP A 590 -10.38 -9.29 5.46
CA ASP A 590 -10.65 -9.09 4.02
C ASP A 590 -12.14 -8.92 3.76
N ALA A 591 -12.99 -9.74 4.41
CA ALA A 591 -14.44 -9.63 4.30
C ALA A 591 -14.95 -8.28 4.80
N LEU A 592 -14.43 -7.78 5.93
CA LEU A 592 -14.77 -6.46 6.47
C LEU A 592 -14.37 -5.32 5.52
N ILE A 593 -13.13 -5.36 5.03
CA ILE A 593 -12.58 -4.36 4.09
C ILE A 593 -13.39 -4.36 2.78
N ALA A 594 -13.72 -5.54 2.25
CA ALA A 594 -14.53 -5.68 1.05
C ALA A 594 -15.95 -5.09 1.21
N ASN A 595 -16.48 -5.12 2.43
CA ASN A 595 -17.77 -4.54 2.80
C ASN A 595 -17.68 -3.08 3.30
N GLY A 596 -16.52 -2.44 3.15
CA GLY A 596 -16.34 -1.01 3.42
C GLY A 596 -16.02 -0.64 4.87
N TYR A 597 -15.69 -1.62 5.71
CA TYR A 597 -15.27 -1.38 7.10
C TYR A 597 -13.75 -1.23 7.16
N SER A 598 -13.28 -0.23 7.93
CA SER A 598 -11.85 0.01 8.12
C SER A 598 -11.29 -0.99 9.13
N VAL A 599 -10.36 -1.83 8.70
CA VAL A 599 -9.57 -2.72 9.55
C VAL A 599 -8.11 -2.48 9.23
N ASP A 600 -7.32 -2.10 10.23
CA ASP A 600 -5.88 -1.95 10.05
C ASP A 600 -5.24 -3.35 9.99
N VAL A 601 -4.68 -3.71 8.84
CA VAL A 601 -3.98 -4.97 8.63
C VAL A 601 -2.54 -4.68 8.22
N LYS A 602 -1.60 -5.41 8.82
CA LYS A 602 -0.17 -5.17 8.64
C LYS A 602 0.63 -6.41 8.30
N CYS A 603 0.69 -7.40 9.20
CA CYS A 603 1.44 -8.64 8.92
C CYS A 603 0.64 -9.66 8.09
N SER A 604 -0.69 -9.70 8.28
CA SER A 604 -1.57 -10.78 7.82
C SER A 604 -1.18 -12.19 8.30
N ASP A 605 -0.32 -12.25 9.31
CA ASP A 605 0.32 -13.47 9.80
C ASP A 605 -0.08 -13.78 11.26
N GLY A 606 -0.90 -12.93 11.90
CA GLY A 606 -1.33 -13.12 13.30
C GLY A 606 -0.28 -12.74 14.36
N LEU A 607 0.79 -12.06 13.96
CA LEU A 607 1.95 -11.75 14.81
C LEU A 607 2.04 -10.30 15.30
N CYS A 608 1.30 -9.37 14.68
CA CYS A 608 1.47 -7.94 14.95
C CYS A 608 0.41 -7.30 15.84
N GLY A 609 -0.72 -7.97 16.08
CA GLY A 609 -1.84 -7.41 16.85
C GLY A 609 -2.61 -6.24 16.22
N VAL A 610 -2.17 -5.67 15.09
CA VAL A 610 -2.77 -4.44 14.53
C VAL A 610 -4.25 -4.60 14.15
N CYS A 611 -4.65 -5.77 13.63
CA CYS A 611 -6.05 -6.03 13.27
C CYS A 611 -6.89 -6.56 14.45
N GLN A 612 -6.50 -6.20 15.68
CA GLN A 612 -7.22 -6.57 16.89
C GLN A 612 -8.57 -5.87 16.95
N CYS A 613 -9.62 -6.61 17.30
CA CYS A 613 -10.96 -6.10 17.47
C CYS A 613 -11.60 -6.65 18.75
N GLY A 614 -12.47 -5.86 19.39
CA GLY A 614 -13.26 -6.31 20.54
C GLY A 614 -14.37 -7.26 20.12
N VAL A 615 -14.61 -8.27 20.94
CA VAL A 615 -15.63 -9.31 20.73
C VAL A 615 -16.67 -9.19 21.84
N LEU A 616 -17.94 -9.12 21.48
CA LEU A 616 -19.07 -9.06 22.43
C LEU A 616 -19.70 -10.43 22.68
N SER A 617 -19.74 -11.29 21.65
CA SER A 617 -20.26 -12.65 21.75
C SER A 617 -19.75 -13.54 20.60
N GLY A 618 -19.81 -14.86 20.77
CA GLY A 618 -19.38 -15.86 19.78
C GLY A 618 -18.11 -16.62 20.18
N GLU A 619 -17.98 -17.87 19.72
CA GLU A 619 -16.80 -18.70 19.98
C GLU A 619 -15.76 -18.57 18.86
N ILE A 620 -14.49 -18.36 19.26
CA ILE A 620 -13.39 -18.03 18.35
C ILE A 620 -12.33 -19.13 18.39
N GLU A 621 -11.91 -19.57 17.21
CA GLU A 621 -10.66 -20.30 17.04
C GLU A 621 -9.52 -19.29 16.86
N HIS A 622 -8.77 -19.08 17.94
CA HIS A 622 -7.62 -18.17 17.94
C HIS A 622 -6.45 -18.79 17.19
N ARG A 623 -6.06 -18.17 16.08
CA ARG A 623 -4.91 -18.57 15.26
C ARG A 623 -3.78 -17.56 15.30
N ASP A 624 -3.87 -16.61 16.24
CA ASP A 624 -2.87 -15.58 16.49
C ASP A 624 -1.90 -15.98 17.62
N PHE A 625 -0.78 -15.25 17.70
CA PHE A 625 0.28 -15.49 18.68
C PHE A 625 0.57 -14.28 19.56
N VAL A 626 -0.35 -13.31 19.60
CA VAL A 626 -0.15 -12.02 20.29
C VAL A 626 -1.11 -11.81 21.45
N LEU A 627 -2.31 -12.39 21.39
CA LEU A 627 -3.27 -12.26 22.48
C LEU A 627 -2.94 -13.25 23.60
N SER A 628 -2.79 -12.71 24.81
CA SER A 628 -2.77 -13.50 26.05
C SER A 628 -4.08 -14.26 26.28
N ALA A 629 -4.06 -15.28 27.14
CA ALA A 629 -5.26 -16.06 27.48
C ALA A 629 -6.44 -15.17 27.94
N ALA A 630 -6.18 -14.17 28.78
CA ALA A 630 -7.19 -13.21 29.24
C ALA A 630 -7.71 -12.30 28.11
N GLN A 631 -6.86 -11.88 27.17
CA GLN A 631 -7.30 -11.08 26.03
C GLN A 631 -8.16 -11.89 25.05
N ARG A 632 -7.85 -13.18 24.87
CA ARG A 632 -8.63 -14.08 23.99
C ARG A 632 -10.09 -14.22 24.43
N GLU A 633 -10.42 -13.93 25.68
CA GLU A 633 -11.80 -13.94 26.16
C GLU A 633 -12.66 -12.79 25.59
N SER A 634 -12.05 -11.70 25.11
CA SER A 634 -12.77 -10.47 24.71
C SER A 634 -12.26 -9.81 23.43
N GLN A 635 -11.27 -10.40 22.76
CA GLN A 635 -10.61 -9.79 21.59
C GLN A 635 -10.30 -10.83 20.52
N ILE A 636 -10.29 -10.42 19.25
CA ILE A 636 -9.95 -11.25 18.10
C ILE A 636 -8.91 -10.57 17.21
N ILE A 637 -8.01 -11.36 16.62
CA ILE A 637 -7.10 -10.91 15.55
C ILE A 637 -7.73 -11.28 14.20
N LEU A 638 -8.33 -10.28 13.53
CA LEU A 638 -9.19 -10.47 12.35
C LEU A 638 -8.49 -11.06 11.10
N CYS A 639 -7.17 -10.95 11.00
CA CYS A 639 -6.45 -11.44 9.82
C CYS A 639 -6.26 -12.95 9.79
N GLN A 640 -6.35 -13.65 10.93
CA GLN A 640 -6.09 -15.10 11.01
C GLN A 640 -7.15 -15.87 11.80
N SER A 641 -7.68 -15.30 12.88
CA SER A 641 -8.63 -15.99 13.76
C SER A 641 -10.01 -16.09 13.10
N ARG A 642 -10.73 -17.18 13.39
CA ARG A 642 -12.02 -17.53 12.76
C ARG A 642 -13.05 -17.94 13.81
N ALA A 643 -14.30 -18.17 13.41
CA ALA A 643 -15.26 -18.83 14.28
C ALA A 643 -14.85 -20.28 14.58
N ALA A 644 -15.04 -20.72 15.82
CA ALA A 644 -14.67 -22.07 16.26
C ALA A 644 -15.55 -23.18 15.67
N THR A 645 -16.72 -22.81 15.15
CA THR A 645 -17.71 -23.75 14.61
C THR A 645 -18.24 -23.30 13.26
N LYS A 646 -18.69 -24.27 12.47
CA LYS A 646 -19.34 -24.03 11.18
C LYS A 646 -20.60 -23.20 11.35
N ASP A 647 -20.78 -22.21 10.48
CA ASP A 647 -21.91 -21.26 10.53
C ASP A 647 -21.97 -20.47 11.85
N GLY A 648 -20.84 -20.38 12.57
CA GLY A 648 -20.71 -19.59 13.78
C GLY A 648 -20.96 -18.11 13.51
N VAL A 649 -21.42 -17.40 14.54
CA VAL A 649 -21.60 -15.94 14.49
C VAL A 649 -20.71 -15.31 15.55
N ILE A 650 -19.81 -14.43 15.13
CA ILE A 650 -18.99 -13.62 16.03
C ILE A 650 -19.53 -12.20 16.01
N GLU A 651 -19.88 -11.66 17.17
CA GLU A 651 -20.31 -10.29 17.34
C GLU A 651 -19.12 -9.40 17.71
N LEU A 652 -18.82 -8.41 16.86
CA LEU A 652 -17.69 -7.50 17.02
C LEU A 652 -18.16 -6.13 17.54
N ASP A 653 -17.33 -5.48 18.35
CA ASP A 653 -17.51 -4.08 18.78
C ASP A 653 -17.12 -3.08 17.67
N LEU A 654 -17.76 -3.24 16.52
CA LEU A 654 -17.54 -2.47 15.28
C LEU A 654 -18.81 -1.82 14.76
#